data_AF-A0A6J8ERF9-F1
#
_entry.id   AF-A0A6J8ERF9-F1
#
_cell.length_a   1.000
_cell.length_b   1.000
_cell.length_c   1.000
_cell.angle_alpha   90.00
_cell.angle_beta   90.00
_cell.angle_gamma   90.00
#
_symmetry.space_group_name_H-M   'P 1'
#
loop_
_entity.id
_entity.type
_entity.pdbx_description
1 polymer ?
#
loop_
_entity_poly.entity_id
_entity_poly.type
_entity_poly.pdbx_seq_one_letter_code
_entity_poly.pdbx_strand_id
1 'polypeptide(L)'
;MHIWCVESVKRSEKYIFAEVKDIKREEKEMEVTDESIDQQNLNVFLWHSKELKDLQIVTDIVVPRMEQLNVKIYPQDRIEARQLSTTSVTKLLNMTEKILIFISKNSLCSTWCSLELMTSVEQFQRINSCATVLLLYDLLESEVPHLPVFDDAAIVHVSNDKDEWADKVMEALTGERCRIMKARNVAPGLAWSHFYGFQQYVLPILESKVKESDWYRTQSAEIQSKVSFKLYEVIPKSCRQQDDFSKVDRNIQFVTTIPITFYIRAGNHRNMQLMVYSITDGQETFYCMCETPSVISVFRKMEDHNLVRFEHIYEGTGEHSEASLKVDDCTLQLNRLCYAMKSIVNHFEPCTGTARVMLFDDEKESISNVLFDAVKEELQHVELKMQYNYRFSKAKLKTRLLESDQQYQFEVCVASVEHNEDRTKKNQIINYLKANDIKNILDYDIIYPGLSLSQKLLKTSQKCRWLICLLTRNFMTDESLTLSCLSKLNDIICRKQVRVIIVRENDARAIPECLRWLMYVPFDERNHSHLKGLYSIISGNDIQMETQRMLSYGDVAYGLAWGYISNYLMQIIPGILNGIDPAFREKGLDRYICPRKLYIVLPKSCNVVGDLTDKERIKFFSSTSSTYLFGNKRPFYCGIYKMTSTIASVVKNFYFVGQFAPLYLFQEMKDSIMYQLNSETMEIETEVFYKILCDLMKNALPKKAMFCEFVYFDDSKSSLADIMEQKIKQIPHDTSY
;
A
#
# COMPACT_ATOMS: atom_id res chain seq x y z
N MET A 1 49.20 9.09 15.91
CA MET A 1 47.72 8.96 15.94
C MET A 1 47.12 8.54 14.60
N HIS A 2 47.53 9.08 13.45
CA HIS A 2 47.00 8.64 12.14
C HIS A 2 47.51 7.26 11.64
N ILE A 3 48.69 6.80 12.08
CA ILE A 3 49.24 5.50 11.66
C ILE A 3 48.57 4.33 12.39
N TRP A 4 48.09 4.54 13.63
CA TRP A 4 47.39 3.51 14.42
C TRP A 4 45.98 3.21 13.92
N CYS A 5 45.26 4.18 13.34
CA CYS A 5 43.94 3.93 12.74
C CYS A 5 44.01 3.08 11.47
N VAL A 6 45.09 3.19 10.67
CA VAL A 6 45.21 2.45 9.41
C VAL A 6 45.63 0.99 9.64
N GLU A 7 46.40 0.70 10.68
CA GLU A 7 46.75 -0.68 11.04
C GLU A 7 45.60 -1.43 11.74
N SER A 8 44.72 -0.73 12.47
CA SER A 8 43.52 -1.33 13.08
C SER A 8 42.51 -1.79 12.02
N VAL A 9 42.28 -0.97 10.98
CA VAL A 9 41.37 -1.30 9.87
C VAL A 9 41.89 -2.46 9.00
N LYS A 10 43.21 -2.56 8.80
CA LYS A 10 43.82 -3.69 8.08
C LYS A 10 43.82 -5.00 8.86
N ARG A 11 43.76 -4.96 10.20
CA ARG A 11 43.61 -6.16 11.04
C ARG A 11 42.17 -6.65 11.10
N SER A 12 41.17 -5.76 11.08
CA SER A 12 39.75 -6.16 11.02
C SER A 12 39.36 -6.73 9.65
N GLU A 13 39.89 -6.20 8.54
CA GLU A 13 39.65 -6.79 7.20
C GLU A 13 40.24 -8.21 7.07
N LYS A 14 41.39 -8.49 7.69
CA LYS A 14 42.00 -9.83 7.64
C LYS A 14 41.23 -10.89 8.45
N TYR A 15 40.54 -10.50 9.52
CA TYR A 15 39.68 -11.40 10.29
C TYR A 15 38.36 -11.70 9.57
N ILE A 16 37.77 -10.68 8.93
CA ILE A 16 36.53 -10.83 8.13
C ILE A 16 36.77 -11.72 6.90
N PHE A 17 37.93 -11.63 6.24
CA PHE A 17 38.26 -12.49 5.10
C PHE A 17 38.61 -13.95 5.46
N ALA A 18 38.95 -14.23 6.72
CA ALA A 18 39.18 -15.60 7.19
C ALA A 18 37.84 -16.31 7.51
N GLU A 19 36.92 -15.63 8.20
CA GLU A 19 35.57 -16.17 8.46
C GLU A 19 34.75 -16.38 7.17
N VAL A 20 34.87 -15.49 6.19
CA VAL A 20 34.18 -15.64 4.89
C VAL A 20 34.78 -16.79 4.05
N LYS A 21 36.03 -17.19 4.29
CA LYS A 21 36.64 -18.35 3.62
C LYS A 21 36.27 -19.67 4.25
N ASP A 22 36.07 -19.72 5.57
CA ASP A 22 35.62 -20.93 6.26
C ASP A 22 34.11 -21.18 6.03
N ILE A 23 33.29 -20.13 5.95
CA ILE A 23 31.87 -20.23 5.53
C ILE A 23 31.75 -20.76 4.08
N LYS A 24 32.62 -20.30 3.16
CA LYS A 24 32.66 -20.80 1.78
C LYS A 24 33.26 -22.20 1.64
N ARG A 25 33.91 -22.73 2.67
CA ARG A 25 34.46 -24.09 2.69
C ARG A 25 33.43 -25.08 3.23
N GLU A 26 32.63 -24.67 4.22
CA GLU A 26 31.44 -25.41 4.66
C GLU A 26 30.32 -25.43 3.62
N GLU A 27 30.12 -24.34 2.85
CA GLU A 27 29.19 -24.32 1.71
C GLU A 27 29.62 -25.25 0.56
N LYS A 28 30.91 -25.62 0.47
CA LYS A 28 31.46 -26.44 -0.61
C LYS A 28 31.54 -27.94 -0.27
N GLU A 29 31.45 -28.30 1.00
CA GLU A 29 31.42 -29.72 1.44
C GLU A 29 29.99 -30.27 1.55
N MET A 30 28.98 -29.47 1.18
CA MET A 30 27.56 -29.86 1.14
C MET A 30 26.94 -29.81 -0.27
N GLU A 31 27.76 -29.77 -1.33
CA GLU A 31 27.33 -30.13 -2.70
C GLU A 31 27.21 -31.65 -2.78
N VAL A 32 26.11 -32.17 -2.22
CA VAL A 32 25.63 -33.52 -2.52
C VAL A 32 25.01 -33.49 -3.91
N THR A 33 25.81 -33.97 -4.86
CA THR A 33 25.43 -34.58 -6.14
C THR A 33 24.09 -34.17 -6.73
N ASP A 34 24.23 -33.27 -7.71
CA ASP A 34 23.32 -32.93 -8.79
C ASP A 34 22.93 -34.20 -9.59
N GLU A 35 21.90 -34.92 -9.12
CA GLU A 35 21.23 -35.98 -9.89
C GLU A 35 19.92 -35.43 -10.46
N SER A 36 19.91 -35.29 -11.80
CA SER A 36 18.76 -35.24 -12.71
C SER A 36 17.45 -34.66 -12.16
N ILE A 37 17.17 -33.40 -12.50
CA ILE A 37 15.84 -32.79 -12.40
C ILE A 37 14.86 -33.60 -13.25
N ASP A 38 14.16 -34.52 -12.61
CA ASP A 38 13.02 -35.23 -13.17
C ASP A 38 11.87 -34.23 -13.33
N GLN A 39 11.41 -34.09 -14.57
CA GLN A 39 10.19 -33.34 -14.88
C GLN A 39 8.99 -34.10 -14.30
N GLN A 40 8.50 -33.73 -13.10
CA GLN A 40 7.07 -33.79 -12.67
C GLN A 40 6.79 -33.68 -11.15
N ASN A 41 7.73 -33.36 -10.26
CA ASN A 41 7.43 -33.26 -8.82
C ASN A 41 6.98 -31.84 -8.39
N LEU A 42 5.74 -31.71 -7.91
CA LEU A 42 5.24 -30.48 -7.26
C LEU A 42 5.84 -30.35 -5.85
N ASN A 43 6.51 -29.22 -5.56
CA ASN A 43 7.07 -28.94 -4.24
C ASN A 43 6.06 -28.18 -3.37
N VAL A 44 5.59 -28.81 -2.29
CA VAL A 44 4.50 -28.26 -1.46
C VAL A 44 4.92 -28.15 0.00
N PHE A 45 4.77 -26.96 0.57
CA PHE A 45 4.94 -26.74 2.01
C PHE A 45 3.65 -27.12 2.73
N LEU A 46 3.73 -28.02 3.72
CA LEU A 46 2.58 -28.40 4.54
C LEU A 46 2.67 -27.75 5.92
N TRP A 47 1.73 -26.84 6.17
CA TRP A 47 1.62 -26.08 7.40
C TRP A 47 0.56 -26.70 8.32
N HIS A 48 0.92 -27.11 9.53
CA HIS A 48 0.02 -27.81 10.44
C HIS A 48 0.40 -27.64 11.91
N SER A 49 -0.55 -27.93 12.82
CA SER A 49 -0.30 -27.91 14.25
C SER A 49 0.58 -29.09 14.70
N LYS A 50 1.39 -28.84 15.73
CA LYS A 50 2.20 -29.85 16.42
C LYS A 50 1.42 -30.64 17.47
N GLU A 51 0.15 -30.33 17.66
CA GLU A 51 -0.72 -31.09 18.54
C GLU A 51 -0.78 -32.55 18.09
N LEU A 52 -0.63 -33.48 19.04
CA LEU A 52 -0.40 -34.90 18.76
C LEU A 52 -1.45 -35.53 17.83
N LYS A 53 -2.72 -35.08 17.94
CA LYS A 53 -3.81 -35.54 17.09
C LYS A 53 -3.67 -35.07 15.63
N ASP A 54 -3.30 -33.80 15.44
CA ASP A 54 -3.14 -33.24 14.10
C ASP A 54 -1.88 -33.82 13.44
N LEU A 55 -0.80 -34.00 14.22
CA LEU A 55 0.44 -34.63 13.79
C LEU A 55 0.24 -36.05 13.27
N GLN A 56 -0.55 -36.86 13.99
CA GLN A 56 -0.87 -38.23 13.58
C GLN A 56 -1.60 -38.25 12.24
N ILE A 57 -2.64 -37.43 12.08
CA ILE A 57 -3.41 -37.36 10.82
C ILE A 57 -2.51 -36.90 9.67
N VAL A 58 -1.69 -35.88 9.89
CA VAL A 58 -0.78 -35.37 8.86
C VAL A 58 0.25 -36.42 8.44
N THR A 59 0.87 -37.09 9.41
CA THR A 59 1.97 -38.04 9.15
C THR A 59 1.46 -39.37 8.59
N ASP A 60 0.32 -39.85 9.07
CA ASP A 60 -0.18 -41.19 8.75
C ASP A 60 -1.11 -41.18 7.52
N ILE A 61 -1.76 -40.05 7.22
CA ILE A 61 -2.78 -39.94 6.16
C ILE A 61 -2.37 -38.93 5.09
N VAL A 62 -2.14 -37.67 5.46
CA VAL A 62 -1.99 -36.59 4.48
C VAL A 62 -0.69 -36.70 3.69
N VAL A 63 0.45 -36.84 4.36
CA VAL A 63 1.78 -36.91 3.71
C VAL A 63 1.89 -38.15 2.81
N PRO A 64 1.60 -39.38 3.28
CA PRO A 64 1.73 -40.57 2.44
C PRO A 64 0.83 -40.53 1.21
N ARG A 65 -0.39 -40.00 1.34
CA ARG A 65 -1.33 -39.93 0.21
C ARG A 65 -0.88 -38.94 -0.86
N MET A 66 -0.27 -37.83 -0.46
CA MET A 66 0.26 -36.83 -1.39
C MET A 66 1.54 -37.30 -2.07
N GLU A 67 2.41 -37.99 -1.35
CA GLU A 67 3.61 -38.61 -1.93
C GLU A 67 3.23 -39.67 -2.99
N GLN A 68 2.13 -40.42 -2.80
CA GLN A 68 1.58 -41.33 -3.82
C GLN A 68 1.11 -40.61 -5.10
N LEU A 69 0.75 -39.32 -5.02
CA LEU A 69 0.32 -38.49 -6.14
C LEU A 69 1.49 -37.70 -6.77
N ASN A 70 2.73 -38.12 -6.51
CA ASN A 70 3.97 -37.44 -6.96
C ASN A 70 4.07 -35.98 -6.46
N VAL A 71 3.49 -35.68 -5.30
CA VAL A 71 3.63 -34.38 -4.63
C VAL A 71 4.71 -34.50 -3.56
N LYS A 72 5.78 -33.73 -3.70
CA LYS A 72 6.87 -33.69 -2.70
C LYS A 72 6.48 -32.73 -1.59
N ILE A 73 6.11 -33.29 -0.43
CA ILE A 73 5.70 -32.51 0.74
C ILE A 73 6.87 -32.23 1.68
N TYR A 74 6.95 -30.96 2.10
CA TYR A 74 7.85 -30.49 3.16
C TYR A 74 6.99 -30.11 4.38
N PRO A 75 6.75 -31.04 5.33
CA PRO A 75 5.96 -30.74 6.52
C PRO A 75 6.75 -29.86 7.50
N GLN A 76 6.05 -28.97 8.22
CA GLN A 76 6.64 -28.03 9.18
C GLN A 76 7.56 -28.73 10.21
N ASP A 77 7.25 -29.96 10.58
CA ASP A 77 7.96 -30.68 11.64
C ASP A 77 9.35 -31.21 11.27
N ARG A 78 9.72 -31.17 9.99
CA ARG A 78 11.11 -31.43 9.56
C ARG A 78 12.06 -30.26 9.88
N ILE A 79 11.54 -29.14 10.38
CA ILE A 79 12.34 -28.02 10.89
C ILE A 79 12.74 -28.33 12.34
N GLU A 80 14.04 -28.49 12.61
CA GLU A 80 14.53 -28.76 13.96
C GLU A 80 13.99 -27.73 14.97
N ALA A 81 13.56 -28.19 16.15
CA ALA A 81 12.89 -27.38 17.18
C ALA A 81 13.72 -26.16 17.67
N ARG A 82 15.03 -26.13 17.41
CA ARG A 82 15.94 -25.01 17.74
C ARG A 82 16.08 -23.97 16.61
N GLN A 83 15.48 -24.19 15.44
CA GLN A 83 15.65 -23.38 14.23
C GLN A 83 14.35 -22.74 13.69
N LEU A 84 13.25 -22.70 14.44
CA LEU A 84 12.03 -21.96 14.09
C LEU A 84 12.27 -20.44 14.16
N SER A 85 13.11 -19.94 13.27
CA SER A 85 13.28 -18.53 12.95
C SER A 85 12.59 -18.24 11.62
N THR A 86 12.08 -17.02 11.42
CA THR A 86 11.60 -16.54 10.11
C THR A 86 12.52 -16.96 8.97
N THR A 87 13.83 -16.85 9.16
CA THR A 87 14.83 -17.16 8.15
C THR A 87 14.78 -18.61 7.66
N SER A 88 14.54 -19.57 8.56
CA SER A 88 14.46 -21.00 8.21
C SER A 88 13.17 -21.33 7.46
N VAL A 89 12.05 -20.75 7.90
CA VAL A 89 10.75 -20.89 7.23
C VAL A 89 10.80 -20.23 5.86
N THR A 90 11.35 -19.02 5.74
CA THR A 90 11.51 -18.33 4.46
C THR A 90 12.40 -19.10 3.49
N LYS A 91 13.49 -19.72 3.96
CA LYS A 91 14.33 -20.59 3.12
C LYS A 91 13.56 -21.79 2.57
N LEU A 92 12.77 -22.46 3.41
CA LEU A 92 11.91 -23.57 2.99
C LEU A 92 10.82 -23.12 2.02
N LEU A 93 10.14 -22.02 2.34
CA LEU A 93 9.12 -21.43 1.49
C LEU A 93 9.71 -21.09 0.11
N ASN A 94 10.92 -20.53 0.03
CA ASN A 94 11.61 -20.27 -1.25
C ASN A 94 11.88 -21.52 -2.11
N MET A 95 11.88 -22.72 -1.51
CA MET A 95 12.03 -23.99 -2.22
C MET A 95 10.69 -24.64 -2.60
N THR A 96 9.57 -23.99 -2.26
CA THR A 96 8.21 -24.50 -2.48
C THR A 96 7.46 -23.69 -3.53
N GLU A 97 6.51 -24.34 -4.20
CA GLU A 97 5.66 -23.71 -5.22
C GLU A 97 4.23 -23.46 -4.69
N LYS A 98 3.77 -24.32 -3.78
CA LYS A 98 2.40 -24.36 -3.27
C LYS A 98 2.39 -24.51 -1.75
N ILE A 99 1.32 -24.06 -1.10
CA ILE A 99 1.12 -24.21 0.34
C ILE A 99 -0.16 -25.01 0.60
N LEU A 100 -0.03 -26.05 1.42
CA LEU A 100 -1.14 -26.74 2.07
C LEU A 100 -1.19 -26.29 3.53
N ILE A 101 -2.38 -25.94 4.02
CA ILE A 101 -2.59 -25.55 5.42
C ILE A 101 -3.62 -26.49 6.02
N PHE A 102 -3.21 -27.29 6.99
CA PHE A 102 -4.08 -28.21 7.72
C PHE A 102 -4.71 -27.52 8.92
N ILE A 103 -6.05 -27.48 8.95
CA ILE A 103 -6.83 -26.84 10.01
C ILE A 103 -7.81 -27.86 10.59
N SER A 104 -7.78 -27.99 11.91
CA SER A 104 -8.69 -28.81 12.70
C SER A 104 -9.20 -28.00 13.90
N LYS A 105 -10.19 -28.54 14.63
CA LYS A 105 -10.62 -27.93 15.90
C LYS A 105 -9.49 -27.82 16.93
N ASN A 106 -8.50 -28.71 16.90
CA ASN A 106 -7.33 -28.62 17.79
C ASN A 106 -6.38 -27.53 17.32
N SER A 107 -6.21 -27.36 16.00
CA SER A 107 -5.33 -26.34 15.44
C SER A 107 -5.82 -24.91 15.74
N LEU A 108 -7.13 -24.66 15.74
CA LEU A 108 -7.68 -23.31 15.96
C LEU A 108 -7.35 -22.69 17.33
N CYS A 109 -7.20 -23.55 18.34
CA CYS A 109 -6.98 -23.15 19.73
C CYS A 109 -5.55 -23.40 20.22
N SER A 110 -4.69 -24.02 19.41
CA SER A 110 -3.30 -24.31 19.80
C SER A 110 -2.37 -23.13 19.51
N THR A 111 -1.22 -23.16 20.18
CA THR A 111 -0.21 -22.09 20.17
C THR A 111 0.77 -22.19 18.98
N TRP A 112 0.54 -23.15 18.08
CA TRP A 112 1.42 -23.45 16.94
C TRP A 112 1.51 -22.34 15.88
N CYS A 113 0.53 -21.44 15.83
CA CYS A 113 0.46 -20.36 14.86
C CYS A 113 0.90 -19.04 15.49
N SER A 114 2.18 -18.71 15.37
CA SER A 114 2.68 -17.38 15.77
C SER A 114 2.41 -16.34 14.68
N LEU A 115 2.32 -15.07 15.08
CA LEU A 115 2.24 -13.95 14.14
C LEU A 115 3.43 -13.90 13.20
N GLU A 116 4.61 -14.27 13.70
CA GLU A 116 5.84 -14.35 12.92
C GLU A 116 5.72 -15.38 11.79
N LEU A 117 5.18 -16.57 12.06
CA LEU A 117 4.98 -17.63 11.07
C LEU A 117 3.90 -17.26 10.03
N MET A 118 2.77 -16.72 10.49
CA MET A 118 1.72 -16.16 9.63
C MET A 118 2.28 -15.13 8.65
N THR A 119 3.10 -14.22 9.16
CA THR A 119 3.70 -13.15 8.36
C THR A 119 4.63 -13.72 7.29
N SER A 120 5.43 -14.74 7.61
CA SER A 120 6.29 -15.42 6.63
C SER A 120 5.48 -16.09 5.52
N VAL A 121 4.36 -16.74 5.86
CA VAL A 121 3.45 -17.35 4.88
C VAL A 121 2.79 -16.30 3.99
N GLU A 122 2.29 -15.21 4.56
CA GLU A 122 1.74 -14.08 3.80
C GLU A 122 2.77 -13.44 2.87
N GLN A 123 3.99 -13.21 3.37
CA GLN A 123 5.09 -12.67 2.56
C GLN A 123 5.38 -13.58 1.37
N PHE A 124 5.42 -14.89 1.61
CA PHE A 124 5.62 -15.85 0.54
C PHE A 124 4.46 -15.85 -0.47
N GLN A 125 3.20 -15.86 -0.04
CA GLN A 125 2.04 -15.73 -0.94
C GLN A 125 2.07 -14.43 -1.78
N ARG A 126 2.67 -13.36 -1.26
CA ARG A 126 2.83 -12.08 -1.96
C ARG A 126 3.94 -12.09 -2.99
N ILE A 127 5.11 -12.61 -2.61
CA ILE A 127 6.30 -12.61 -3.47
C ILE A 127 6.15 -13.69 -4.53
N ASN A 128 5.78 -14.89 -4.11
CA ASN A 128 5.64 -16.05 -4.98
C ASN A 128 4.16 -16.27 -5.20
N SER A 129 3.77 -16.31 -6.47
CA SER A 129 2.38 -16.51 -6.89
C SER A 129 1.90 -17.93 -6.57
N CYS A 130 1.78 -18.24 -5.29
CA CYS A 130 1.53 -19.54 -4.72
C CYS A 130 0.03 -19.81 -4.62
N ALA A 131 -0.43 -21.01 -4.97
CA ALA A 131 -1.79 -21.43 -4.63
C ALA A 131 -1.80 -21.98 -3.20
N THR A 132 -2.76 -21.51 -2.41
CA THR A 132 -2.97 -21.97 -1.03
C THR A 132 -4.18 -22.87 -1.00
N VAL A 133 -4.05 -24.02 -0.35
CA VAL A 133 -5.15 -24.98 -0.19
C VAL A 133 -5.34 -25.24 1.30
N LEU A 134 -6.55 -25.04 1.79
CA LEU A 134 -6.95 -25.33 3.16
C LEU A 134 -7.49 -26.75 3.25
N LEU A 135 -6.84 -27.56 4.07
CA LEU A 135 -7.27 -28.91 4.41
C LEU A 135 -8.04 -28.85 5.73
N LEU A 136 -9.36 -28.98 5.67
CA LEU A 136 -10.23 -28.93 6.84
C LEU A 136 -10.50 -30.34 7.36
N TYR A 137 -10.18 -30.60 8.62
CA TYR A 137 -10.46 -31.87 9.29
C TYR A 137 -11.41 -31.66 10.47
N ASP A 138 -12.56 -32.37 10.44
CA ASP A 138 -13.63 -32.25 11.45
C ASP A 138 -14.08 -30.81 11.74
N LEU A 139 -14.08 -29.97 10.71
CA LEU A 139 -14.39 -28.54 10.78
C LEU A 139 -15.39 -28.14 9.70
N LEU A 140 -16.38 -27.31 10.06
CA LEU A 140 -17.28 -26.67 9.12
C LEU A 140 -16.61 -25.43 8.47
N GLU A 141 -16.98 -25.10 7.24
CA GLU A 141 -16.46 -23.89 6.56
C GLU A 141 -16.74 -22.60 7.34
N SER A 142 -17.88 -22.53 8.03
CA SER A 142 -18.24 -21.39 8.90
C SER A 142 -17.36 -21.25 10.14
N GLU A 143 -16.61 -22.29 10.50
CA GLU A 143 -15.69 -22.29 11.64
C GLU A 143 -14.25 -21.92 11.22
N VAL A 144 -13.99 -21.72 9.91
CA VAL A 144 -12.69 -21.33 9.39
C VAL A 144 -12.37 -19.88 9.80
N PRO A 145 -11.16 -19.58 10.30
CA PRO A 145 -10.75 -18.23 10.65
C PRO A 145 -10.91 -17.25 9.49
N HIS A 146 -11.52 -16.10 9.74
CA HIS A 146 -11.60 -15.01 8.77
C HIS A 146 -10.27 -14.25 8.74
N LEU A 147 -9.29 -14.76 8.00
CA LEU A 147 -7.97 -14.15 7.84
C LEU A 147 -7.64 -13.92 6.36
N PRO A 148 -6.95 -12.81 6.02
CA PRO A 148 -6.58 -12.50 4.62
C PRO A 148 -5.74 -13.59 3.93
N VAL A 149 -4.96 -14.36 4.70
CA VAL A 149 -4.15 -15.48 4.17
C VAL A 149 -4.99 -16.65 3.63
N PHE A 150 -6.25 -16.77 4.07
CA PHE A 150 -7.20 -17.85 3.72
C PHE A 150 -8.20 -17.43 2.66
N ASP A 151 -8.26 -16.14 2.37
CA ASP A 151 -9.30 -15.51 1.58
C ASP A 151 -9.38 -16.02 0.13
N ASP A 152 -8.25 -16.42 -0.46
CA ASP A 152 -8.14 -16.94 -1.82
C ASP A 152 -7.80 -18.44 -1.86
N ALA A 153 -7.88 -19.12 -0.72
CA ALA A 153 -7.49 -20.50 -0.61
C ALA A 153 -8.61 -21.44 -1.06
N ALA A 154 -8.26 -22.49 -1.81
CA ALA A 154 -9.21 -23.55 -2.11
C ALA A 154 -9.46 -24.37 -0.84
N ILE A 155 -10.73 -24.61 -0.50
CA ILE A 155 -11.12 -25.38 0.67
C ILE A 155 -11.35 -26.83 0.28
N VAL A 156 -10.71 -27.75 0.98
CA VAL A 156 -10.90 -29.19 0.81
C VAL A 156 -11.11 -29.85 2.17
N HIS A 157 -12.21 -30.57 2.32
CA HIS A 157 -12.49 -31.36 3.52
C HIS A 157 -11.75 -32.70 3.45
N VAL A 158 -10.93 -32.97 4.45
CA VAL A 158 -10.21 -34.24 4.61
C VAL A 158 -11.08 -35.20 5.40
N SER A 159 -11.24 -36.43 4.90
CA SER A 159 -11.96 -37.50 5.57
C SER A 159 -11.11 -38.77 5.62
N ASN A 160 -11.20 -39.53 6.72
CA ASN A 160 -10.46 -40.78 6.87
C ASN A 160 -11.02 -41.93 6.03
N ASP A 161 -12.31 -41.86 5.67
CA ASP A 161 -13.04 -43.00 5.08
C ASP A 161 -13.00 -43.01 3.54
N LYS A 162 -12.60 -41.91 2.90
CA LYS A 162 -12.61 -41.74 1.44
C LYS A 162 -11.43 -40.90 0.99
N ASP A 163 -10.77 -41.32 -0.08
CA ASP A 163 -9.60 -40.62 -0.64
C ASP A 163 -9.94 -39.54 -1.69
N GLU A 164 -11.23 -39.31 -1.98
CA GLU A 164 -11.69 -38.34 -2.99
C GLU A 164 -11.22 -36.90 -2.72
N TRP A 165 -10.86 -36.58 -1.47
CA TRP A 165 -10.31 -35.28 -1.11
C TRP A 165 -8.93 -35.04 -1.75
N ALA A 166 -8.12 -36.08 -1.94
CA ALA A 166 -6.77 -35.94 -2.50
C ALA A 166 -6.82 -35.47 -3.97
N ASP A 167 -7.78 -35.96 -4.76
CA ASP A 167 -8.00 -35.53 -6.13
C ASP A 167 -8.43 -34.05 -6.20
N LYS A 168 -9.28 -33.61 -5.27
CA LYS A 168 -9.69 -32.20 -5.15
C LYS A 168 -8.51 -31.29 -4.76
N VAL A 169 -7.61 -31.77 -3.91
CA VAL A 169 -6.36 -31.05 -3.62
C VAL A 169 -5.52 -30.93 -4.88
N MET A 170 -5.39 -31.98 -5.67
CA MET A 170 -4.64 -31.93 -6.93
C MET A 170 -5.26 -30.96 -7.93
N GLU A 171 -6.59 -30.95 -8.08
CA GLU A 171 -7.31 -29.97 -8.90
C GLU A 171 -7.03 -28.54 -8.41
N ALA A 172 -7.10 -28.29 -7.10
CA ALA A 172 -6.81 -26.99 -6.51
C ALA A 172 -5.36 -26.54 -6.68
N LEU A 173 -4.39 -27.46 -6.59
CA LEU A 173 -2.98 -27.17 -6.77
C LEU A 173 -2.64 -26.86 -8.24
N THR A 174 -3.37 -27.46 -9.18
CA THR A 174 -3.14 -27.36 -10.65
C THR A 174 -4.06 -26.37 -11.37
N GLY A 175 -5.16 -25.92 -10.74
CA GLY A 175 -6.18 -25.07 -11.35
C GLY A 175 -5.77 -23.62 -11.65
N GLU A 176 -6.50 -22.99 -12.59
CA GLU A 176 -6.35 -21.57 -12.93
C GLU A 176 -6.89 -20.65 -11.81
N ARG A 177 -6.21 -19.52 -11.58
CA ARG A 177 -6.56 -18.55 -10.54
C ARG A 177 -7.95 -17.91 -10.75
N CYS A 178 -8.58 -17.56 -9.63
CA CYS A 178 -9.79 -16.74 -9.63
C CYS A 178 -9.53 -15.39 -10.31
N ARG A 179 -10.40 -14.99 -11.26
CA ARG A 179 -10.23 -13.78 -12.09
C ARG A 179 -10.52 -12.46 -11.36
N ILE A 180 -11.17 -12.52 -10.19
CA ILE A 180 -11.58 -11.35 -9.40
C ILE A 180 -10.63 -11.22 -8.20
N MET A 181 -9.98 -10.07 -8.06
CA MET A 181 -9.05 -9.82 -6.96
C MET A 181 -9.77 -9.28 -5.72
N LYS A 182 -9.25 -9.52 -4.51
CA LYS A 182 -9.71 -8.84 -3.28
C LYS A 182 -9.05 -7.47 -3.12
N ALA A 183 -9.80 -6.51 -2.57
CA ALA A 183 -9.33 -5.15 -2.31
C ALA A 183 -8.30 -5.16 -1.17
N ARG A 184 -7.02 -4.93 -1.47
CA ARG A 184 -6.01 -4.63 -0.42
C ARG A 184 -6.04 -3.15 -0.05
N ASN A 185 -5.15 -2.74 0.86
CA ASN A 185 -5.05 -1.34 1.28
C ASN A 185 -4.39 -0.47 0.20
N VAL A 186 -5.20 0.21 -0.60
CA VAL A 186 -4.72 1.07 -1.71
C VAL A 186 -4.29 2.46 -1.23
N ALA A 187 -4.72 2.88 -0.04
CA ALA A 187 -4.54 4.23 0.46
C ALA A 187 -3.07 4.70 0.51
N PRO A 188 -2.08 3.90 1.00
CA PRO A 188 -0.69 4.34 1.04
C PRO A 188 -0.14 4.65 -0.35
N GLY A 189 -0.29 3.71 -1.30
CA GLY A 189 0.20 3.91 -2.67
C GLY A 189 -0.46 5.11 -3.37
N LEU A 190 -1.77 5.30 -3.16
CA LEU A 190 -2.50 6.46 -3.70
C LEU A 190 -2.02 7.77 -3.07
N ALA A 191 -1.91 7.85 -1.75
CA ALA A 191 -1.47 9.05 -1.04
C ALA A 191 -0.03 9.44 -1.44
N TRP A 192 0.89 8.47 -1.48
CA TRP A 192 2.27 8.70 -1.92
C TRP A 192 2.35 9.16 -3.37
N SER A 193 1.58 8.51 -4.26
CA SER A 193 1.54 8.89 -5.67
C SER A 193 1.00 10.31 -5.87
N HIS A 194 0.03 10.75 -5.06
CA HIS A 194 -0.52 12.11 -5.09
C HIS A 194 0.48 13.11 -4.54
N PHE A 195 1.12 12.80 -3.41
CA PHE A 195 2.09 13.70 -2.79
C PHE A 195 3.30 13.95 -3.70
N TYR A 196 4.05 12.91 -4.06
CA TYR A 196 5.23 13.04 -4.93
C TYR A 196 4.85 13.33 -6.39
N GLY A 197 3.62 13.02 -6.80
CA GLY A 197 3.12 13.31 -8.14
C GLY A 197 2.58 14.71 -8.32
N PHE A 198 2.30 15.43 -7.23
CA PHE A 198 1.64 16.73 -7.28
C PHE A 198 1.98 17.64 -6.10
N GLN A 199 1.58 17.26 -4.88
CA GLN A 199 1.63 18.17 -3.73
C GLN A 199 3.04 18.69 -3.42
N GLN A 200 4.08 17.85 -3.53
CA GLN A 200 5.47 18.24 -3.21
C GLN A 200 5.99 19.42 -4.05
N TYR A 201 5.45 19.60 -5.26
CA TYR A 201 5.87 20.66 -6.18
C TYR A 201 5.02 21.91 -6.05
N VAL A 202 3.74 21.73 -5.69
CA VAL A 202 2.75 22.81 -5.69
C VAL A 202 2.72 23.52 -4.34
N LEU A 203 2.67 22.75 -3.25
CA LEU A 203 2.47 23.25 -1.90
C LEU A 203 3.56 24.23 -1.44
N PRO A 204 4.88 23.98 -1.66
CA PRO A 204 5.92 24.87 -1.16
C PRO A 204 5.96 26.26 -1.82
N ILE A 205 5.40 26.38 -3.03
CA ILE A 205 5.43 27.63 -3.82
C ILE A 205 4.05 28.23 -4.03
N LEU A 206 3.02 27.67 -3.40
CA LEU A 206 1.63 28.04 -3.64
C LEU A 206 1.38 29.53 -3.34
N GLU A 207 1.74 29.96 -2.13
CA GLU A 207 1.51 31.34 -1.69
C GLU A 207 2.24 32.36 -2.58
N SER A 208 3.51 32.11 -2.90
CA SER A 208 4.29 33.03 -3.75
C SER A 208 3.68 33.12 -5.15
N LYS A 209 3.28 31.98 -5.74
CA LYS A 209 2.65 31.96 -7.07
C LYS A 209 1.31 32.69 -7.11
N VAL A 210 0.49 32.57 -6.06
CA VAL A 210 -0.76 33.33 -5.97
C VAL A 210 -0.48 34.82 -5.90
N LYS A 211 0.45 35.26 -5.03
CA LYS A 211 0.81 36.68 -4.89
C LYS A 211 1.50 37.28 -6.12
N GLU A 212 2.17 36.45 -6.91
CA GLU A 212 2.78 36.83 -8.19
C GLU A 212 1.76 37.02 -9.31
N SER A 213 0.56 36.43 -9.19
CA SER A 213 -0.45 36.46 -10.25
C SER A 213 -1.03 37.86 -10.49
N ASP A 214 -1.31 38.17 -11.76
CA ASP A 214 -1.95 39.42 -12.16
C ASP A 214 -3.32 39.60 -11.51
N TRP A 215 -4.07 38.50 -11.37
CA TRP A 215 -5.34 38.51 -10.66
C TRP A 215 -5.18 39.03 -9.24
N TYR A 216 -4.30 38.45 -8.42
CA TYR A 216 -4.14 38.85 -7.02
C TYR A 216 -3.62 40.29 -6.88
N ARG A 217 -2.65 40.69 -7.71
CA ARG A 217 -2.03 42.03 -7.67
C ARG A 217 -2.99 43.15 -8.03
N THR A 218 -4.02 42.86 -8.82
CA THR A 218 -5.03 43.85 -9.22
C THR A 218 -6.22 43.92 -8.25
N GLN A 219 -6.30 43.01 -7.27
CA GLN A 219 -7.35 43.05 -6.26
C GLN A 219 -7.13 44.15 -5.20
N SER A 220 -8.22 44.63 -4.62
CA SER A 220 -8.16 45.54 -3.46
C SER A 220 -7.59 44.84 -2.22
N ALA A 221 -7.08 45.61 -1.26
CA ALA A 221 -6.59 45.08 0.01
C ALA A 221 -7.66 44.26 0.77
N GLU A 222 -8.93 44.64 0.65
CA GLU A 222 -10.06 43.92 1.25
C GLU A 222 -10.29 42.54 0.63
N ILE A 223 -10.11 42.41 -0.69
CA ILE A 223 -10.21 41.10 -1.36
C ILE A 223 -8.99 40.26 -1.02
N GLN A 224 -7.80 40.86 -1.03
CA GLN A 224 -6.55 40.17 -0.69
C GLN A 224 -6.58 39.56 0.73
N SER A 225 -7.21 40.23 1.70
CA SER A 225 -7.37 39.68 3.06
C SER A 225 -8.36 38.51 3.16
N LYS A 226 -9.18 38.29 2.11
CA LYS A 226 -10.16 37.18 2.02
C LYS A 226 -9.63 36.00 1.18
N VAL A 227 -8.37 36.04 0.75
CA VAL A 227 -7.71 34.93 0.01
C VAL A 227 -7.01 33.99 0.98
N SER A 228 -7.39 32.72 0.98
CA SER A 228 -6.65 31.66 1.68
C SER A 228 -5.53 31.13 0.78
N PHE A 229 -4.31 31.06 1.32
CA PHE A 229 -3.13 30.52 0.62
C PHE A 229 -2.95 29.01 0.77
N LYS A 230 -3.97 28.29 1.27
CA LYS A 230 -3.95 26.83 1.38
C LYS A 230 -4.61 26.16 0.18
N LEU A 231 -4.13 24.96 -0.15
CA LEU A 231 -4.84 24.05 -1.04
C LEU A 231 -5.90 23.26 -0.27
N TYR A 232 -7.16 23.39 -0.66
CA TYR A 232 -8.27 22.61 -0.08
C TYR A 232 -8.54 21.39 -0.94
N GLU A 233 -8.20 20.21 -0.42
CA GLU A 233 -8.43 18.93 -1.10
C GLU A 233 -9.77 18.36 -0.66
N VAL A 234 -10.76 18.51 -1.55
CA VAL A 234 -12.16 18.19 -1.26
C VAL A 234 -12.47 16.78 -1.77
N ILE A 235 -12.79 15.89 -0.83
CA ILE A 235 -13.00 14.47 -1.07
C ILE A 235 -14.48 14.13 -0.76
N PRO A 236 -15.33 13.90 -1.78
CA PRO A 236 -16.69 13.42 -1.56
C PRO A 236 -16.70 11.94 -1.16
N LYS A 237 -17.60 11.55 -0.25
CA LYS A 237 -17.80 10.14 0.13
C LYS A 237 -18.19 9.25 -1.04
N SER A 238 -18.90 9.79 -2.03
CA SER A 238 -19.25 9.06 -3.26
C SER A 238 -18.04 8.75 -4.16
N CYS A 239 -16.86 9.29 -3.86
CA CYS A 239 -15.65 9.22 -4.70
C CYS A 239 -15.82 9.79 -6.12
N ARG A 240 -16.87 10.58 -6.37
CA ARG A 240 -17.10 11.23 -7.66
C ARG A 240 -16.09 12.34 -7.90
N GLN A 241 -15.37 12.24 -9.00
CA GLN A 241 -14.43 13.28 -9.41
C GLN A 241 -15.19 14.51 -9.92
N GLN A 242 -14.82 15.69 -9.41
CA GLN A 242 -15.37 16.97 -9.83
C GLN A 242 -14.28 17.79 -10.53
N ASP A 243 -14.46 18.06 -11.82
CA ASP A 243 -13.48 18.81 -12.61
C ASP A 243 -13.67 20.35 -12.49
N ASP A 244 -14.88 20.79 -12.14
CA ASP A 244 -15.23 22.21 -11.98
C ASP A 244 -16.35 22.37 -10.95
N PHE A 245 -16.00 22.87 -9.77
CA PHE A 245 -16.93 23.04 -8.67
C PHE A 245 -18.04 24.07 -8.95
N SER A 246 -17.81 25.02 -9.87
CA SER A 246 -18.83 26.03 -10.23
C SER A 246 -20.02 25.44 -10.98
N LYS A 247 -19.86 24.24 -11.54
CA LYS A 247 -20.96 23.49 -12.19
C LYS A 247 -21.76 22.66 -11.20
N VAL A 248 -21.19 22.41 -10.01
CA VAL A 248 -21.79 21.55 -8.98
C VAL A 248 -22.57 22.40 -7.98
N ASP A 249 -22.05 23.57 -7.63
CA ASP A 249 -22.62 24.45 -6.62
C ASP A 249 -22.59 25.91 -7.10
N ARG A 250 -23.75 26.57 -7.14
CA ARG A 250 -23.91 27.94 -7.66
C ARG A 250 -23.26 28.99 -6.76
N ASN A 251 -23.01 28.66 -5.49
CA ASN A 251 -22.32 29.52 -4.54
C ASN A 251 -20.80 29.49 -4.72
N ILE A 252 -20.30 28.66 -5.64
CA ILE A 252 -18.89 28.60 -6.04
C ILE A 252 -18.77 29.13 -7.46
N GLN A 253 -17.86 30.07 -7.68
CA GLN A 253 -17.57 30.57 -9.03
C GLN A 253 -16.09 30.43 -9.34
N PHE A 254 -15.80 29.98 -10.57
CA PHE A 254 -14.44 29.96 -11.09
C PHE A 254 -13.96 31.40 -11.32
N VAL A 255 -12.78 31.74 -10.77
CA VAL A 255 -12.21 33.09 -10.86
C VAL A 255 -11.09 33.12 -11.89
N THR A 256 -10.06 32.29 -11.70
CA THR A 256 -8.90 32.25 -12.59
C THR A 256 -8.14 30.92 -12.45
N THR A 257 -7.16 30.70 -13.33
CA THR A 257 -6.20 29.60 -13.23
C THR A 257 -4.80 30.15 -13.05
N ILE A 258 -4.09 29.68 -12.03
CA ILE A 258 -2.72 30.06 -11.73
C ILE A 258 -1.79 28.96 -12.26
N PRO A 259 -0.89 29.26 -13.21
CA PRO A 259 0.15 28.34 -13.62
C PRO A 259 1.19 28.24 -12.50
N ILE A 260 1.46 27.03 -12.03
CA ILE A 260 2.37 26.80 -10.91
C ILE A 260 3.76 26.46 -11.43
N THR A 261 3.88 25.35 -12.16
CA THR A 261 5.17 24.88 -12.66
C THR A 261 5.03 23.92 -13.84
N PHE A 262 6.12 23.77 -14.57
CA PHE A 262 6.34 22.72 -15.55
C PHE A 262 7.52 21.87 -15.07
N TYR A 263 7.35 20.55 -15.08
CA TYR A 263 8.45 19.65 -14.76
C TYR A 263 8.35 18.34 -15.52
N ILE A 264 9.48 17.65 -15.62
CA ILE A 264 9.62 16.35 -16.27
C ILE A 264 9.85 15.32 -15.16
N ARG A 265 9.00 14.28 -15.09
CA ARG A 265 9.14 13.18 -14.12
C ARG A 265 8.98 11.84 -14.82
N ALA A 266 10.02 11.00 -14.74
CA ALA A 266 10.07 9.69 -15.41
C ALA A 266 9.66 9.81 -16.90
N GLY A 267 10.24 10.79 -17.60
CA GLY A 267 9.99 11.06 -19.02
C GLY A 267 8.67 11.75 -19.34
N ASN A 268 7.81 11.98 -18.34
CA ASN A 268 6.52 12.61 -18.52
C ASN A 268 6.58 14.11 -18.22
N HIS A 269 6.23 14.91 -19.22
CA HIS A 269 6.07 16.35 -19.08
C HIS A 269 4.74 16.67 -18.38
N ARG A 270 4.79 17.48 -17.32
CA ARG A 270 3.61 17.82 -16.52
C ARG A 270 3.50 19.33 -16.37
N ASN A 271 2.40 19.88 -16.88
CA ASN A 271 1.95 21.24 -16.60
C ASN A 271 1.03 21.20 -15.38
N MET A 272 1.42 21.91 -14.31
CA MET A 272 0.59 22.05 -13.11
C MET A 272 -0.06 23.42 -13.07
N GLN A 273 -1.37 23.41 -12.89
CA GLN A 273 -2.20 24.59 -12.80
C GLN A 273 -3.16 24.40 -11.63
N LEU A 274 -3.44 25.48 -10.92
CA LEU A 274 -4.44 25.50 -9.85
C LEU A 274 -5.56 26.46 -10.21
N MET A 275 -6.79 26.05 -9.92
CA MET A 275 -7.96 26.91 -10.10
C MET A 275 -8.24 27.68 -8.81
N VAL A 276 -8.50 28.97 -8.96
CA VAL A 276 -8.97 29.84 -7.89
C VAL A 276 -10.48 29.95 -8.00
N TYR A 277 -11.15 29.75 -6.88
CA TYR A 277 -12.60 29.88 -6.78
C TYR A 277 -12.96 30.96 -5.76
N SER A 278 -14.09 31.63 -6.01
CA SER A 278 -14.79 32.43 -5.02
C SER A 278 -15.95 31.63 -4.45
N ILE A 279 -16.11 31.68 -3.13
CA ILE A 279 -17.19 30.99 -2.41
C ILE A 279 -17.98 32.05 -1.64
N THR A 280 -19.28 32.08 -1.88
CA THR A 280 -20.17 33.10 -1.31
C THR A 280 -21.20 32.47 -0.38
N ASP A 281 -21.34 33.03 0.82
CA ASP A 281 -22.47 32.74 1.73
C ASP A 281 -23.06 34.08 2.21
N GLY A 282 -24.32 34.32 1.84
CA GLY A 282 -24.99 35.61 2.06
C GLY A 282 -24.25 36.79 1.41
N GLN A 283 -23.70 37.69 2.23
CA GLN A 283 -22.94 38.86 1.78
C GLN A 283 -21.42 38.66 1.87
N GLU A 284 -20.95 37.57 2.47
CA GLU A 284 -19.53 37.30 2.63
C GLU A 284 -19.02 36.46 1.45
N THR A 285 -17.81 36.77 0.98
CA THR A 285 -17.17 36.02 -0.10
C THR A 285 -15.70 35.82 0.22
N PHE A 286 -15.25 34.57 0.15
CA PHE A 286 -13.85 34.20 0.31
C PHE A 286 -13.29 33.59 -0.96
N TYR A 287 -11.97 33.56 -1.07
CA TYR A 287 -11.27 33.01 -2.23
C TYR A 287 -10.31 31.90 -1.78
N CYS A 288 -10.30 30.78 -2.49
CA CYS A 288 -9.39 29.68 -2.20
C CYS A 288 -9.01 28.88 -3.45
N MET A 289 -7.94 28.10 -3.32
CA MET A 289 -7.58 27.06 -4.27
C MET A 289 -8.14 25.74 -3.77
N CYS A 290 -8.98 25.08 -4.56
CA CYS A 290 -9.50 23.77 -4.21
C CYS A 290 -9.48 22.80 -5.39
N GLU A 291 -9.31 21.52 -5.09
CA GLU A 291 -9.34 20.44 -6.07
C GLU A 291 -9.89 19.16 -5.44
N THR A 292 -10.42 18.27 -6.29
CA THR A 292 -10.69 16.88 -5.91
C THR A 292 -9.49 16.03 -6.31
N PRO A 293 -8.78 15.39 -5.37
CA PRO A 293 -7.62 14.57 -5.70
C PRO A 293 -7.96 13.46 -6.68
N SER A 294 -7.36 13.47 -7.88
CA SER A 294 -7.68 12.51 -8.95
C SER A 294 -7.52 11.03 -8.54
N VAL A 295 -6.69 10.76 -7.51
CA VAL A 295 -6.47 9.44 -6.93
C VAL A 295 -7.73 8.79 -6.35
N ILE A 296 -8.75 9.56 -5.96
CA ILE A 296 -10.00 8.99 -5.42
C ILE A 296 -10.83 8.26 -6.48
N SER A 297 -10.66 8.60 -7.77
CA SER A 297 -11.41 7.96 -8.86
C SER A 297 -11.10 6.47 -9.00
N VAL A 298 -10.01 6.00 -8.40
CA VAL A 298 -9.63 4.57 -8.33
C VAL A 298 -10.72 3.75 -7.66
N PHE A 299 -11.31 4.25 -6.55
CA PHE A 299 -12.35 3.54 -5.82
C PHE A 299 -13.57 3.27 -6.70
N ARG A 300 -14.01 4.31 -7.42
CA ARG A 300 -15.17 4.20 -8.31
C ARG A 300 -14.89 3.28 -9.50
N LYS A 301 -13.70 3.34 -10.09
CA LYS A 301 -13.32 2.46 -11.20
C LYS A 301 -13.17 1.00 -10.79
N MET A 302 -12.69 0.73 -9.59
CA MET A 302 -12.66 -0.63 -9.03
C MET A 302 -14.08 -1.20 -8.91
N GLU A 303 -15.01 -0.39 -8.43
CA GLU A 303 -16.43 -0.73 -8.29
C GLU A 303 -17.12 -0.91 -9.66
N ASP A 304 -17.07 0.10 -10.53
CA ASP A 304 -17.78 0.12 -11.81
C ASP A 304 -17.34 -1.01 -12.78
N HIS A 305 -16.09 -1.46 -12.68
CA HIS A 305 -15.57 -2.52 -13.55
C HIS A 305 -15.67 -3.92 -12.93
N ASN A 306 -16.27 -4.07 -11.73
CA ASN A 306 -16.34 -5.34 -10.99
C ASN A 306 -15.00 -6.08 -10.88
N LEU A 307 -13.89 -5.33 -10.87
CA LEU A 307 -12.53 -5.88 -10.90
C LEU A 307 -12.10 -6.38 -9.54
N VAL A 308 -12.78 -5.87 -8.52
CA VAL A 308 -12.50 -6.12 -7.12
C VAL A 308 -13.82 -6.41 -6.41
N ARG A 309 -13.83 -7.43 -5.56
CA ARG A 309 -14.92 -7.61 -4.59
C ARG A 309 -14.66 -6.68 -3.40
N PHE A 310 -15.49 -5.65 -3.26
CA PHE A 310 -15.64 -4.86 -2.02
C PHE A 310 -16.66 -5.49 -1.05
N GLU A 311 -16.88 -6.79 -1.16
CA GLU A 311 -17.82 -7.53 -0.32
C GLU A 311 -17.04 -8.52 0.55
N HIS A 312 -16.74 -8.12 1.79
CA HIS A 312 -16.66 -9.10 2.87
C HIS A 312 -18.10 -9.46 3.27
N ILE A 313 -18.61 -10.59 2.77
CA ILE A 313 -19.85 -11.17 3.29
C ILE A 313 -19.53 -11.74 4.67
N TYR A 314 -19.84 -10.99 5.72
CA TYR A 314 -19.90 -11.53 7.07
C TYR A 314 -21.21 -12.31 7.20
N GLU A 315 -21.14 -13.63 7.07
CA GLU A 315 -22.24 -14.47 7.55
C GLU A 315 -22.31 -14.32 9.08
N GLY A 316 -23.42 -13.75 9.56
CA GLY A 316 -23.65 -13.57 10.97
C GLY A 316 -23.86 -14.92 11.65
N THR A 317 -22.91 -15.33 12.50
CA THR A 317 -23.12 -16.44 13.43
C THR A 317 -23.98 -15.97 14.61
N GLY A 318 -25.31 -15.97 14.43
CA GLY A 318 -26.27 -15.71 15.50
C GLY A 318 -27.71 -15.57 14.99
N GLU A 319 -28.68 -16.06 15.78
CA GLU A 319 -30.14 -16.20 15.51
C GLU A 319 -30.92 -14.88 15.24
N HIS A 320 -30.27 -13.83 14.79
CA HIS A 320 -30.91 -12.62 14.28
C HIS A 320 -30.52 -12.44 12.81
N SER A 321 -31.27 -13.14 11.96
CA SER A 321 -31.34 -12.94 10.53
C SER A 321 -31.68 -11.48 10.18
N GLU A 322 -31.11 -11.00 9.07
CA GLU A 322 -31.50 -9.83 8.25
C GLU A 322 -30.80 -8.47 8.42
N ALA A 323 -29.64 -8.38 9.05
CA ALA A 323 -28.78 -7.20 8.88
C ALA A 323 -27.31 -7.58 8.71
N SER A 324 -26.98 -8.15 7.55
CA SER A 324 -25.60 -8.13 7.03
C SER A 324 -25.19 -6.66 6.86
N LEU A 325 -24.58 -6.07 7.91
CA LEU A 325 -23.95 -4.76 7.86
C LEU A 325 -22.79 -4.82 6.87
N LYS A 326 -23.11 -4.57 5.59
CA LYS A 326 -22.13 -4.24 4.55
C LYS A 326 -21.44 -2.96 5.01
N VAL A 327 -20.26 -3.09 5.61
CA VAL A 327 -19.35 -1.95 5.71
C VAL A 327 -18.88 -1.71 4.28
N ASP A 328 -19.21 -0.55 3.70
CA ASP A 328 -18.64 -0.18 2.40
C ASP A 328 -17.11 -0.09 2.56
N ASP A 329 -16.39 -1.12 2.14
CA ASP A 329 -14.92 -1.17 2.15
C ASP A 329 -14.33 0.07 1.48
N CYS A 330 -15.02 0.63 0.48
CA CYS A 330 -14.74 1.92 -0.13
C CYS A 330 -14.63 3.06 0.91
N THR A 331 -15.60 3.20 1.82
CA THR A 331 -15.59 4.23 2.87
C THR A 331 -14.38 4.06 3.81
N LEU A 332 -14.03 2.82 4.14
CA LEU A 332 -12.86 2.54 4.99
C LEU A 332 -11.56 2.94 4.28
N GLN A 333 -11.39 2.57 3.02
CA GLN A 333 -10.21 2.90 2.23
C GLN A 333 -10.10 4.42 1.98
N LEU A 334 -11.23 5.09 1.78
CA LEU A 334 -11.29 6.55 1.62
C LEU A 334 -10.84 7.28 2.89
N ASN A 335 -11.30 6.84 4.06
CA ASN A 335 -10.85 7.37 5.35
C ASN A 335 -9.34 7.18 5.54
N ARG A 336 -8.81 6.01 5.18
CA ARG A 336 -7.35 5.75 5.23
C ARG A 336 -6.58 6.64 4.27
N LEU A 337 -7.09 6.89 3.06
CA LEU A 337 -6.48 7.78 2.09
C LEU A 337 -6.41 9.20 2.64
N CYS A 338 -7.52 9.73 3.16
CA CYS A 338 -7.57 11.05 3.77
C CYS A 338 -6.56 11.18 4.92
N TYR A 339 -6.50 10.16 5.78
CA TYR A 339 -5.53 10.10 6.87
C TYR A 339 -4.08 10.11 6.34
N ALA A 340 -3.76 9.24 5.39
CA ALA A 340 -2.42 9.14 4.82
C ALA A 340 -2.00 10.46 4.18
N MET A 341 -2.86 11.09 3.37
CA MET A 341 -2.58 12.38 2.76
C MET A 341 -2.29 13.48 3.78
N LYS A 342 -3.12 13.61 4.83
CA LYS A 342 -2.87 14.55 5.94
C LYS A 342 -1.54 14.27 6.64
N SER A 343 -1.27 12.99 6.91
CA SER A 343 -0.06 12.58 7.58
C SER A 343 1.16 12.99 6.75
N ILE A 344 1.19 12.61 5.46
CA ILE A 344 2.31 12.90 4.56
C ILE A 344 2.59 14.41 4.50
N VAL A 345 1.59 15.22 4.16
CA VAL A 345 1.76 16.68 4.05
C VAL A 345 2.35 17.30 5.32
N ASN A 346 1.92 16.84 6.50
CA ASN A 346 2.41 17.38 7.76
C ASN A 346 3.86 16.99 8.11
N HIS A 347 4.43 15.95 7.50
CA HIS A 347 5.83 15.55 7.75
C HIS A 347 6.84 16.32 6.90
N PHE A 348 6.44 16.79 5.72
CA PHE A 348 7.32 17.55 4.85
C PHE A 348 7.25 19.01 5.25
N GLU A 349 8.28 19.49 5.95
CA GLU A 349 8.34 20.86 6.50
C GLU A 349 7.95 21.96 5.51
N PRO A 350 8.36 21.94 4.22
CA PRO A 350 7.92 22.96 3.24
C PRO A 350 6.42 22.91 2.90
N CYS A 351 5.73 21.82 3.24
CA CYS A 351 4.32 21.55 2.96
C CYS A 351 3.44 21.61 4.22
N THR A 352 4.02 21.62 5.42
CA THR A 352 3.25 21.55 6.67
C THR A 352 2.30 22.74 6.77
N GLY A 353 1.01 22.44 6.91
CA GLY A 353 -0.04 23.46 7.06
C GLY A 353 -0.39 24.23 5.78
N THR A 354 0.14 23.88 4.61
CA THR A 354 -0.21 24.55 3.34
C THR A 354 -1.35 23.87 2.57
N ALA A 355 -1.84 22.72 3.05
CA ALA A 355 -3.02 22.05 2.51
C ALA A 355 -4.01 21.62 3.62
N ARG A 356 -5.29 21.48 3.27
CA ARG A 356 -6.36 20.97 4.13
C ARG A 356 -7.15 19.90 3.39
N VAL A 357 -7.06 18.65 3.87
CA VAL A 357 -7.82 17.51 3.32
C VAL A 357 -9.18 17.43 4.01
N MET A 358 -10.26 17.44 3.24
CA MET A 358 -11.64 17.50 3.73
C MET A 358 -12.47 16.37 3.12
N LEU A 359 -12.88 15.43 3.96
CA LEU A 359 -13.88 14.42 3.62
C LEU A 359 -15.26 14.96 3.97
N PHE A 360 -16.21 14.91 3.03
CA PHE A 360 -17.59 15.37 3.25
C PHE A 360 -18.61 14.43 2.60
N ASP A 361 -19.83 14.44 3.13
CA ASP A 361 -20.96 13.64 2.65
C ASP A 361 -21.69 14.40 1.54
N ASP A 362 -21.33 14.15 0.28
CA ASP A 362 -21.83 14.91 -0.88
C ASP A 362 -23.31 14.65 -1.22
N GLU A 363 -23.97 13.75 -0.48
CA GLU A 363 -25.42 13.57 -0.54
C GLU A 363 -26.17 14.43 0.50
N LYS A 364 -25.48 14.88 1.55
CA LYS A 364 -26.09 15.59 2.70
C LYS A 364 -25.59 17.02 2.87
N GLU A 365 -24.38 17.31 2.42
CA GLU A 365 -23.69 18.57 2.67
C GLU A 365 -23.41 19.29 1.34
N SER A 366 -23.64 20.61 1.32
CA SER A 366 -23.23 21.46 0.19
C SER A 366 -21.74 21.72 0.27
N ILE A 367 -21.03 21.55 -0.84
CA ILE A 367 -19.60 21.82 -0.92
C ILE A 367 -19.27 23.29 -0.63
N SER A 368 -20.14 24.23 -1.01
CA SER A 368 -19.96 25.65 -0.66
C SER A 368 -19.87 25.86 0.85
N ASN A 369 -20.74 25.22 1.63
CA ASN A 369 -20.80 25.40 3.07
C ASN A 369 -19.55 24.80 3.74
N VAL A 370 -19.16 23.59 3.32
CA VAL A 370 -17.96 22.91 3.81
C VAL A 370 -16.71 23.76 3.55
N LEU A 371 -16.56 24.29 2.34
CA LEU A 371 -15.44 25.14 1.97
C LEU A 371 -15.48 26.50 2.68
N PHE A 372 -16.64 27.14 2.73
CA PHE A 372 -16.82 28.46 3.35
C PHE A 372 -16.42 28.43 4.82
N ASP A 373 -16.94 27.48 5.59
CA ASP A 373 -16.59 27.29 7.00
C ASP A 373 -15.08 27.05 7.18
N ALA A 374 -14.50 26.21 6.32
CA ALA A 374 -13.09 25.84 6.41
C ALA A 374 -12.14 27.01 6.05
N VAL A 375 -12.53 27.87 5.12
CA VAL A 375 -11.76 29.07 4.73
C VAL A 375 -11.91 30.17 5.78
N LYS A 376 -13.14 30.40 6.26
CA LYS A 376 -13.44 31.39 7.29
C LYS A 376 -12.70 31.10 8.59
N GLU A 377 -12.75 29.85 9.05
CA GLU A 377 -12.00 29.39 10.24
C GLU A 377 -10.51 29.69 10.12
N GLU A 378 -9.91 29.41 8.95
CA GLU A 378 -8.47 29.62 8.73
C GLU A 378 -8.10 31.11 8.78
N LEU A 379 -8.83 31.95 8.05
CA LEU A 379 -8.52 33.38 7.98
C LEU A 379 -8.72 34.07 9.34
N GLN A 380 -9.74 33.66 10.10
CA GLN A 380 -9.96 34.15 11.47
C GLN A 380 -8.85 33.70 12.43
N HIS A 381 -8.33 32.48 12.29
CA HIS A 381 -7.20 32.00 13.10
C HIS A 381 -5.89 32.75 12.82
N VAL A 382 -5.67 33.22 11.58
CA VAL A 382 -4.50 34.03 11.20
C VAL A 382 -4.58 35.43 11.84
N GLU A 383 -5.74 36.08 11.82
CA GLU A 383 -5.96 37.38 12.48
C GLU A 383 -5.70 37.31 14.00
N LEU A 384 -6.18 36.23 14.65
CA LEU A 384 -5.94 35.99 16.07
C LEU A 384 -4.46 35.71 16.38
N LYS A 385 -3.74 34.92 15.55
CA LYS A 385 -2.30 34.68 15.73
C LYS A 385 -1.44 35.94 15.57
N MET A 386 -1.81 36.85 14.66
CA MET A 386 -1.11 38.14 14.51
C MET A 386 -1.31 39.05 15.74
N GLN A 387 -2.46 39.00 16.40
CA GLN A 387 -2.70 39.71 17.67
C GLN A 387 -2.08 39.02 18.91
N TYR A 388 -1.92 37.70 18.89
CA TYR A 388 -1.51 36.89 20.05
C TYR A 388 -0.01 36.59 20.19
N ASN A 389 0.86 37.07 19.29
CA ASN A 389 2.31 36.87 19.39
C ASN A 389 3.01 37.63 20.55
N TYR A 390 2.28 38.03 21.60
CA TYR A 390 2.85 38.57 22.84
C TYR A 390 2.69 37.69 24.10
N ARG A 391 1.93 36.58 24.12
CA ARG A 391 1.93 35.66 25.28
C ARG A 391 1.62 34.20 24.91
N PHE A 392 2.41 33.32 25.49
CA PHE A 392 2.48 31.87 25.27
C PHE A 392 1.17 31.07 25.53
N SER A 393 1.04 29.99 24.73
CA SER A 393 0.53 28.64 25.03
C SER A 393 -0.96 28.37 25.34
N LYS A 394 -1.44 27.25 24.76
CA LYS A 394 -2.55 26.37 25.19
C LYS A 394 -3.95 26.99 25.25
N ALA A 395 -4.71 26.84 24.17
CA ALA A 395 -6.18 26.81 24.25
C ALA A 395 -6.80 25.93 23.16
N LYS A 396 -7.38 24.81 23.60
CA LYS A 396 -8.58 24.11 23.10
C LYS A 396 -9.01 24.39 21.65
N LEU A 397 -8.74 23.42 20.77
CA LEU A 397 -9.65 23.10 19.65
C LEU A 397 -10.65 22.07 20.17
N LYS A 398 -11.79 22.57 20.63
CA LYS A 398 -12.94 21.75 20.99
C LYS A 398 -13.78 21.52 19.73
N THR A 399 -14.12 20.24 19.51
CA THR A 399 -15.26 19.73 18.73
C THR A 399 -15.11 19.65 17.21
N ARG A 400 -15.00 18.41 16.70
CA ARG A 400 -15.81 17.89 15.58
C ARG A 400 -15.97 16.38 15.76
N LEU A 401 -17.08 16.01 16.40
CA LEU A 401 -17.68 14.68 16.37
C LEU A 401 -18.69 14.69 15.22
N LEU A 402 -18.57 13.75 14.30
CA LEU A 402 -19.65 13.32 13.42
C LEU A 402 -19.37 11.85 13.10
N GLU A 403 -19.89 10.97 13.94
CA GLU A 403 -20.23 9.58 13.62
C GLU A 403 -21.10 9.04 14.77
N SER A 404 -22.24 8.46 14.40
CA SER A 404 -23.35 7.93 15.21
C SER A 404 -23.06 7.54 16.66
N ASP A 405 -23.93 7.98 17.57
CA ASP A 405 -24.02 7.64 18.99
C ASP A 405 -24.01 6.12 19.27
N GLN A 406 -22.82 5.53 19.40
CA GLN A 406 -22.63 4.46 20.37
C GLN A 406 -22.06 5.10 21.64
N GLN A 407 -22.83 5.06 22.72
CA GLN A 407 -22.35 5.45 24.05
C GLN A 407 -21.32 4.41 24.53
N TYR A 408 -20.05 4.60 24.14
CA TYR A 408 -18.95 3.77 24.64
C TYR A 408 -18.79 4.00 26.14
N GLN A 409 -18.67 2.91 26.91
CA GLN A 409 -18.47 2.97 28.37
C GLN A 409 -17.06 3.45 28.73
N PHE A 410 -16.08 3.17 27.87
CA PHE A 410 -14.69 3.51 28.06
C PHE A 410 -14.13 4.22 26.82
N GLU A 411 -13.25 5.19 27.03
CA GLU A 411 -12.62 5.95 25.95
C GLU A 411 -11.52 5.12 25.28
N VAL A 412 -10.71 4.40 26.07
CA VAL A 412 -9.51 3.69 25.61
C VAL A 412 -9.35 2.37 26.33
N CYS A 413 -8.86 1.35 25.63
CA CYS A 413 -8.23 0.18 26.22
C CYS A 413 -6.82 0.00 25.65
N VAL A 414 -5.84 -0.38 26.48
CA VAL A 414 -4.48 -0.70 26.05
C VAL A 414 -4.24 -2.20 26.19
N ALA A 415 -4.09 -2.88 25.07
CA ALA A 415 -3.82 -4.30 24.96
C ALA A 415 -2.33 -4.60 24.83
N SER A 416 -1.86 -5.55 25.64
CA SER A 416 -0.50 -6.08 25.64
C SER A 416 -0.51 -7.55 26.05
N VAL A 417 0.58 -8.26 25.74
CA VAL A 417 0.80 -9.62 26.25
C VAL A 417 1.24 -9.61 27.71
N GLU A 418 1.17 -10.76 28.38
CA GLU A 418 1.50 -10.91 29.80
C GLU A 418 3.02 -10.99 30.06
N HIS A 419 3.81 -10.21 29.33
CA HIS A 419 5.24 -10.07 29.56
C HIS A 419 5.55 -8.83 30.42
N ASN A 420 6.55 -8.90 31.30
CA ASN A 420 6.85 -7.82 32.27
C ASN A 420 7.23 -6.49 31.59
N GLU A 421 7.99 -6.56 30.49
CA GLU A 421 8.36 -5.37 29.71
C GLU A 421 7.12 -4.71 29.08
N ASP A 422 6.27 -5.52 28.45
CA ASP A 422 5.05 -5.06 27.78
C ASP A 422 4.03 -4.49 28.77
N ARG A 423 3.90 -5.10 29.96
CA ARG A 423 3.11 -4.54 31.08
C ARG A 423 3.64 -3.17 31.52
N THR A 424 4.96 -3.00 31.56
CA THR A 424 5.58 -1.71 31.91
C THR A 424 5.26 -0.66 30.85
N LYS A 425 5.40 -0.98 29.57
CA LYS A 425 5.05 -0.10 28.44
C LYS A 425 3.55 0.25 28.42
N LYS A 426 2.67 -0.74 28.65
CA LYS A 426 1.22 -0.55 28.83
C LYS A 426 0.92 0.45 29.94
N ASN A 427 1.52 0.25 31.11
CA ASN A 427 1.30 1.12 32.27
C ASN A 427 1.81 2.56 32.02
N GLN A 428 2.94 2.74 31.33
CA GLN A 428 3.42 4.06 30.93
C GLN A 428 2.40 4.81 30.08
N ILE A 429 1.81 4.15 29.07
CA ILE A 429 0.78 4.74 28.22
C ILE A 429 -0.46 5.09 29.03
N ILE A 430 -0.97 4.17 29.84
CA ILE A 430 -2.15 4.39 30.68
C ILE A 430 -1.95 5.59 31.60
N ASN A 431 -0.80 5.67 32.28
CA ASN A 431 -0.50 6.76 33.21
C ASN A 431 -0.41 8.11 32.49
N TYR A 432 0.19 8.16 31.30
CA TYR A 432 0.26 9.38 30.51
C TYR A 432 -1.12 9.86 30.04
N LEU A 433 -1.96 8.94 29.54
CA LEU A 433 -3.32 9.28 29.09
C LEU A 433 -4.17 9.80 30.26
N LYS A 434 -4.08 9.16 31.45
CA LYS A 434 -4.74 9.65 32.68
C LYS A 434 -4.26 11.04 33.09
N ALA A 435 -2.96 11.32 32.96
CA ALA A 435 -2.38 12.62 33.26
C ALA A 435 -2.83 13.74 32.30
N ASN A 436 -3.27 13.38 31.09
CA ASN A 436 -3.76 14.32 30.06
C ASN A 436 -5.30 14.24 29.89
N ASP A 437 -6.04 14.11 31.00
CA ASP A 437 -7.51 14.17 31.04
C ASP A 437 -8.31 13.03 30.37
N ILE A 438 -7.67 11.94 29.93
CA ILE A 438 -8.39 10.73 29.49
C ILE A 438 -8.62 9.82 30.70
N LYS A 439 -9.79 9.93 31.32
CA LYS A 439 -10.10 9.27 32.61
C LYS A 439 -10.71 7.86 32.47
N ASN A 440 -11.51 7.61 31.43
CA ASN A 440 -12.23 6.35 31.26
C ASN A 440 -11.39 5.32 30.47
N ILE A 441 -10.36 4.76 31.10
CA ILE A 441 -9.49 3.74 30.49
C ILE A 441 -9.89 2.35 31.02
N LEU A 442 -10.22 1.43 30.13
CA LEU A 442 -10.49 0.04 30.44
C LEU A 442 -9.16 -0.72 30.61
N ASP A 443 -8.97 -1.32 31.78
CA ASP A 443 -7.94 -2.34 32.00
C ASP A 443 -8.58 -3.73 32.02
N TYR A 444 -8.50 -4.45 30.89
CA TYR A 444 -9.15 -5.76 30.79
C TYR A 444 -8.53 -6.82 31.71
N ASP A 445 -7.30 -6.65 32.19
CA ASP A 445 -6.67 -7.63 33.08
C ASP A 445 -7.30 -7.59 34.47
N ILE A 446 -7.79 -6.41 34.87
CA ILE A 446 -8.50 -6.20 36.13
C ILE A 446 -9.98 -6.58 35.98
N ILE A 447 -10.59 -6.23 34.85
CA ILE A 447 -12.04 -6.35 34.65
C ILE A 447 -12.46 -7.76 34.20
N TYR A 448 -11.58 -8.45 33.46
CA TYR A 448 -11.83 -9.78 32.92
C TYR A 448 -10.74 -10.80 33.32
N PRO A 449 -10.55 -11.05 34.62
CA PRO A 449 -9.56 -12.01 35.08
C PRO A 449 -9.90 -13.42 34.57
N GLY A 450 -8.88 -14.18 34.17
CA GLY A 450 -9.01 -15.58 33.75
C GLY A 450 -9.60 -15.83 32.35
N LEU A 451 -9.97 -14.78 31.59
CA LEU A 451 -10.39 -14.95 30.19
C LEU A 451 -9.19 -15.00 29.25
N SER A 452 -9.33 -15.76 28.14
CA SER A 452 -8.35 -15.74 27.05
C SER A 452 -8.25 -14.35 26.40
N LEU A 453 -7.11 -14.03 25.80
CA LEU A 453 -6.91 -12.76 25.08
C LEU A 453 -8.01 -12.51 24.03
N SER A 454 -8.39 -13.56 23.30
CA SER A 454 -9.45 -13.52 22.30
C SER A 454 -10.82 -13.09 22.86
N GLN A 455 -11.17 -13.55 24.06
CA GLN A 455 -12.41 -13.19 24.76
C GLN A 455 -12.33 -11.79 25.39
N LYS A 456 -11.15 -11.44 25.92
CA LYS A 456 -10.86 -10.08 26.44
C LYS A 456 -11.04 -9.05 25.33
N LEU A 457 -10.49 -9.29 24.13
CA LEU A 457 -10.63 -8.40 22.97
C LEU A 457 -12.09 -8.21 22.55
N LEU A 458 -12.87 -9.30 22.44
CA LEU A 458 -14.28 -9.22 22.05
C LEU A 458 -15.11 -8.39 23.04
N LYS A 459 -14.99 -8.67 24.34
CA LYS A 459 -15.72 -7.91 25.38
C LYS A 459 -15.26 -6.45 25.47
N THR A 460 -14.00 -6.17 25.14
CA THR A 460 -13.44 -4.82 25.10
C THR A 460 -13.98 -4.03 23.92
N SER A 461 -14.04 -4.67 22.74
CA SER A 461 -14.50 -4.01 21.51
C SER A 461 -15.93 -3.47 21.61
N GLN A 462 -16.80 -4.11 22.39
CA GLN A 462 -18.19 -3.68 22.57
C GLN A 462 -18.36 -2.48 23.51
N LYS A 463 -17.32 -2.13 24.29
CA LYS A 463 -17.41 -1.15 25.39
C LYS A 463 -16.45 0.02 25.24
N CYS A 464 -15.45 -0.10 24.38
CA CYS A 464 -14.38 0.88 24.21
C CYS A 464 -14.49 1.62 22.89
N ARG A 465 -14.20 2.92 22.89
CA ARG A 465 -14.08 3.72 21.67
C ARG A 465 -12.76 3.44 20.93
N TRP A 466 -11.65 3.36 21.67
CA TRP A 466 -10.32 3.07 21.14
C TRP A 466 -9.70 1.82 21.78
N LEU A 467 -8.98 1.04 20.98
CA LEU A 467 -8.14 -0.08 21.36
C LEU A 467 -6.72 0.19 20.89
N ILE A 468 -5.78 0.30 21.82
CA ILE A 468 -4.34 0.44 21.53
C ILE A 468 -3.70 -0.94 21.67
N CYS A 469 -3.14 -1.52 20.62
CA CYS A 469 -2.42 -2.80 20.68
C CYS A 469 -0.92 -2.56 20.63
N LEU A 470 -0.19 -3.07 21.62
CA LEU A 470 1.28 -3.05 21.65
C LEU A 470 1.84 -4.19 20.80
N LEU A 471 2.40 -3.86 19.63
CA LEU A 471 3.10 -4.78 18.75
C LEU A 471 4.60 -4.75 19.06
N THR A 472 4.97 -5.45 20.12
CA THR A 472 6.36 -5.66 20.55
C THR A 472 6.92 -6.96 19.97
N ARG A 473 8.23 -7.21 20.15
CA ARG A 473 8.82 -8.52 19.82
C ARG A 473 8.16 -9.66 20.60
N ASN A 474 7.87 -9.44 21.88
CA ASN A 474 7.19 -10.41 22.74
C ASN A 474 5.80 -10.73 22.20
N PHE A 475 5.05 -9.72 21.75
CA PHE A 475 3.75 -9.91 21.12
C PHE A 475 3.82 -10.73 19.84
N MET A 476 4.85 -10.57 19.00
CA MET A 476 4.96 -11.35 17.75
C MET A 476 5.20 -12.84 17.95
N THR A 477 5.79 -13.21 19.09
CA THR A 477 6.14 -14.60 19.44
C THR A 477 5.24 -15.20 20.52
N ASP A 478 4.23 -14.46 20.99
CA ASP A 478 3.42 -14.87 22.15
C ASP A 478 2.46 -16.00 21.78
N GLU A 479 2.48 -17.05 22.60
CA GLU A 479 1.70 -18.28 22.41
C GLU A 479 0.19 -18.07 22.62
N SER A 480 -0.23 -17.01 23.32
CA SER A 480 -1.66 -16.72 23.55
C SER A 480 -2.37 -16.15 22.31
N LEU A 481 -1.61 -15.73 21.29
CA LEU A 481 -2.12 -15.19 20.02
C LEU A 481 -2.46 -16.30 19.02
N THR A 482 -3.44 -17.13 19.37
CA THR A 482 -3.95 -18.21 18.52
C THR A 482 -4.60 -17.70 17.22
N LEU A 483 -4.76 -18.56 16.22
CA LEU A 483 -5.52 -18.26 14.99
C LEU A 483 -6.92 -17.71 15.29
N SER A 484 -7.61 -18.28 16.29
CA SER A 484 -8.91 -17.78 16.76
C SER A 484 -8.82 -16.34 17.28
N CYS A 485 -7.74 -15.98 17.97
CA CYS A 485 -7.52 -14.62 18.46
C CYS A 485 -7.33 -13.63 17.30
N LEU A 486 -6.53 -14.00 16.30
CA LEU A 486 -6.28 -13.16 15.12
C LEU A 486 -7.53 -12.99 14.26
N SER A 487 -8.30 -14.06 14.07
CA SER A 487 -9.59 -13.99 13.39
C SER A 487 -10.52 -13.02 14.08
N LYS A 488 -10.69 -13.15 15.40
CA LYS A 488 -11.57 -12.24 16.16
C LYS A 488 -11.07 -10.81 16.12
N LEU A 489 -9.76 -10.59 16.18
CA LEU A 489 -9.20 -9.25 16.04
C LEU A 489 -9.54 -8.68 14.66
N ASN A 490 -9.33 -9.46 13.59
CA ASN A 490 -9.72 -9.08 12.23
C ASN A 490 -11.22 -8.74 12.15
N ASP A 491 -12.09 -9.60 12.69
CA ASP A 491 -13.54 -9.39 12.73
C ASP A 491 -13.93 -8.11 13.47
N ILE A 492 -13.32 -7.87 14.64
CA ILE A 492 -13.55 -6.66 15.45
C ILE A 492 -13.21 -5.41 14.65
N ILE A 493 -12.07 -5.42 13.97
CA ILE A 493 -11.60 -4.26 13.21
C ILE A 493 -12.49 -4.05 11.97
N CYS A 494 -12.76 -5.11 11.20
CA CYS A 494 -13.55 -5.04 9.98
C CYS A 494 -15.01 -4.64 10.26
N ARG A 495 -15.61 -5.15 11.34
CA ARG A 495 -16.96 -4.76 11.80
C ARG A 495 -16.99 -3.38 12.46
N LYS A 496 -15.86 -2.66 12.52
CA LYS A 496 -15.70 -1.34 13.15
C LYS A 496 -16.25 -1.27 14.58
N GLN A 497 -16.18 -2.38 15.32
CA GLN A 497 -16.69 -2.42 16.69
C GLN A 497 -15.87 -1.50 17.62
N VAL A 498 -14.58 -1.35 17.32
CA VAL A 498 -13.67 -0.44 18.03
C VAL A 498 -12.64 0.15 17.08
N ARG A 499 -12.17 1.37 17.37
CA ARG A 499 -11.07 1.99 16.61
C ARG A 499 -9.74 1.45 17.12
N VAL A 500 -8.91 0.89 16.23
CA VAL A 500 -7.65 0.25 16.63
C VAL A 500 -6.44 1.11 16.25
N ILE A 501 -5.53 1.30 17.20
CA ILE A 501 -4.20 1.91 17.02
C ILE A 501 -3.16 0.86 17.35
N ILE A 502 -2.20 0.63 16.46
CA ILE A 502 -1.07 -0.24 16.72
C ILE A 502 0.12 0.61 17.19
N VAL A 503 0.68 0.28 18.34
CA VAL A 503 1.93 0.88 18.83
C VAL A 503 3.04 -0.11 18.56
N ARG A 504 3.97 0.26 17.68
CA ARG A 504 4.98 -0.66 17.12
C ARG A 504 6.38 -0.35 17.65
N GLU A 505 7.10 -1.37 18.10
CA GLU A 505 8.53 -1.25 18.39
C GLU A 505 9.38 -1.31 17.09
N ASN A 506 10.45 -0.50 17.01
CA ASN A 506 11.25 -0.35 15.79
C ASN A 506 11.83 -1.66 15.23
N ASP A 507 11.97 -2.70 16.05
CA ASP A 507 12.52 -4.02 15.69
C ASP A 507 11.44 -5.07 15.36
N ALA A 508 10.15 -4.71 15.40
CA ALA A 508 9.10 -5.66 15.04
C ALA A 508 9.21 -6.01 13.54
N ARG A 509 9.61 -7.25 13.26
CA ARG A 509 9.56 -7.90 11.93
C ARG A 509 8.15 -7.79 11.35
N ALA A 510 8.02 -8.04 10.05
CA ALA A 510 6.85 -7.72 9.23
C ALA A 510 5.49 -7.91 9.93
N ILE A 511 4.59 -6.96 9.68
CA ILE A 511 3.27 -6.88 10.32
C ILE A 511 2.31 -7.83 9.59
N PRO A 512 1.42 -8.58 10.27
CA PRO A 512 0.43 -9.43 9.62
C PRO A 512 -0.56 -8.64 8.75
N GLU A 513 -1.07 -9.24 7.66
CA GLU A 513 -1.93 -8.58 6.69
C GLU A 513 -3.23 -8.05 7.29
N CYS A 514 -3.81 -8.79 8.23
CA CYS A 514 -4.99 -8.36 8.99
C CYS A 514 -4.75 -7.11 9.85
N LEU A 515 -3.49 -6.77 10.13
CA LEU A 515 -3.13 -5.57 10.89
C LEU A 515 -2.46 -4.50 10.02
N ARG A 516 -1.90 -4.85 8.86
CA ARG A 516 -1.11 -3.97 7.93
C ARG A 516 -1.83 -2.68 7.55
N TRP A 517 -3.15 -2.68 7.63
CA TRP A 517 -4.00 -1.57 7.22
C TRP A 517 -4.43 -0.65 8.36
N LEU A 518 -4.01 -0.94 9.59
CA LEU A 518 -4.27 -0.14 10.78
C LEU A 518 -3.32 1.06 10.89
N MET A 519 -3.68 2.00 11.75
CA MET A 519 -2.84 3.13 12.11
C MET A 519 -1.69 2.67 13.01
N TYR A 520 -0.46 3.14 12.73
CA TYR A 520 0.73 2.85 13.53
C TYR A 520 1.27 4.07 14.25
N VAL A 521 1.70 3.87 15.49
CA VAL A 521 2.52 4.80 16.25
C VAL A 521 3.82 4.09 16.61
N PRO A 522 4.98 4.56 16.14
CA PRO A 522 6.25 3.98 16.56
C PRO A 522 6.47 4.21 18.05
N PHE A 523 6.92 3.19 18.77
CA PHE A 523 7.28 3.25 20.18
C PHE A 523 8.70 3.80 20.29
N ASP A 524 8.83 4.99 20.88
CA ASP A 524 10.10 5.68 21.08
C ASP A 524 10.29 5.98 22.57
N GLU A 525 11.15 5.18 23.21
CA GLU A 525 11.48 5.31 24.63
C GLU A 525 12.27 6.58 24.97
N ARG A 526 13.00 7.15 24.00
CA ARG A 526 13.93 8.26 24.29
C ARG A 526 13.18 9.58 24.47
N ASN A 527 12.25 9.87 23.57
CA ASN A 527 11.58 11.17 23.54
C ASN A 527 10.13 11.14 24.04
N HIS A 528 9.58 9.97 24.40
CA HIS A 528 8.17 9.81 24.78
C HIS A 528 7.19 10.39 23.75
N SER A 529 7.64 10.57 22.51
CA SER A 529 6.92 11.21 21.42
C SER A 529 5.68 10.41 21.03
N HIS A 530 5.75 9.09 21.17
CA HIS A 530 4.65 8.14 20.99
C HIS A 530 3.45 8.46 21.89
N LEU A 531 3.69 8.91 23.14
CA LEU A 531 2.64 9.25 24.10
C LEU A 531 1.85 10.49 23.67
N LYS A 532 2.55 11.55 23.23
CA LYS A 532 1.91 12.76 22.67
C LYS A 532 1.10 12.43 21.42
N GLY A 533 1.64 11.57 20.55
CA GLY A 533 0.97 11.10 19.34
C GLY A 533 -0.34 10.37 19.65
N LEU A 534 -0.29 9.39 20.56
CA LEU A 534 -1.47 8.66 21.02
C LEU A 534 -2.53 9.60 21.61
N TYR A 535 -2.12 10.53 22.47
CA TYR A 535 -3.04 11.51 23.05
C TYR A 535 -3.71 12.38 21.98
N SER A 536 -2.96 12.88 21.00
CA SER A 536 -3.50 13.69 19.90
C SER A 536 -4.55 12.92 19.08
N ILE A 537 -4.24 11.66 18.75
CA ILE A 537 -5.13 10.78 17.98
C ILE A 537 -6.43 10.53 18.74
N ILE A 538 -6.33 10.13 20.01
CA ILE A 538 -7.50 9.83 20.84
C ILE A 538 -8.36 11.09 21.05
N SER A 539 -7.71 12.25 21.20
CA SER A 539 -8.38 13.54 21.38
C SER A 539 -9.00 14.10 20.10
N GLY A 540 -8.73 13.50 18.93
CA GLY A 540 -9.25 13.96 17.64
C GLY A 540 -8.58 15.24 17.09
N ASN A 541 -7.39 15.59 17.59
CA ASN A 541 -6.61 16.72 17.07
C ASN A 541 -5.80 16.30 15.84
N ASP A 542 -5.61 17.23 14.89
CA ASP A 542 -4.66 17.04 13.78
C ASP A 542 -3.29 16.62 14.33
N ILE A 543 -2.74 15.55 13.78
CA ILE A 543 -1.51 14.97 14.31
C ILE A 543 -0.36 15.93 14.02
N GLN A 544 0.09 16.65 15.04
CA GLN A 544 1.41 17.28 15.04
C GLN A 544 2.44 16.16 15.14
N MET A 545 2.88 15.65 13.98
CA MET A 545 4.02 14.76 13.90
C MET A 545 5.26 15.64 14.04
N GLU A 546 6.02 15.47 15.13
CA GLU A 546 7.38 16.01 15.21
C GLU A 546 8.15 15.47 13.99
N THR A 547 8.94 16.33 13.32
CA THR A 547 9.64 16.14 12.03
C THR A 547 10.64 14.98 11.98
N GLN A 548 10.65 14.09 12.97
CA GLN A 548 11.56 12.95 13.10
C GLN A 548 10.83 11.59 13.12
N ARG A 549 9.52 11.56 12.89
CA ARG A 549 8.76 10.30 12.90
C ARG A 549 8.92 9.55 11.58
N MET A 550 9.29 8.27 11.68
CA MET A 550 9.28 7.36 10.54
C MET A 550 7.85 6.95 10.18
N LEU A 551 7.46 7.14 8.93
CA LEU A 551 6.19 6.68 8.38
C LEU A 551 6.35 5.25 7.83
N SER A 552 5.37 4.39 8.10
CA SER A 552 5.29 3.08 7.43
C SER A 552 4.93 3.31 5.96
N TYR A 553 5.67 2.69 5.03
CA TYR A 553 5.36 2.81 3.61
C TYR A 553 4.06 2.06 3.25
N GLY A 554 3.72 0.97 3.95
CA GLY A 554 2.47 0.22 3.72
C GLY A 554 2.48 -0.55 2.39
N ASP A 555 1.31 -0.91 1.87
CA ASP A 555 1.16 -1.64 0.58
C ASP A 555 1.23 -0.67 -0.62
N VAL A 556 2.40 -0.01 -0.77
CA VAL A 556 2.61 1.05 -1.76
C VAL A 556 2.50 0.49 -3.18
N ALA A 557 3.14 -0.65 -3.44
CA ALA A 557 3.15 -1.27 -4.76
C ALA A 557 1.73 -1.56 -5.26
N TYR A 558 0.86 -2.10 -4.42
CA TYR A 558 -0.53 -2.39 -4.79
C TYR A 558 -1.33 -1.13 -5.08
N GLY A 559 -1.31 -0.13 -4.17
CA GLY A 559 -2.01 1.13 -4.38
C GLY A 559 -1.51 1.91 -5.60
N LEU A 560 -0.19 1.89 -5.83
CA LEU A 560 0.44 2.54 -6.99
C LEU A 560 0.05 1.86 -8.30
N ALA A 561 0.04 0.52 -8.35
CA ALA A 561 -0.34 -0.23 -9.54
C ALA A 561 -1.80 0.06 -9.93
N TRP A 562 -2.71 0.05 -8.96
CA TRP A 562 -4.10 0.41 -9.17
C TRP A 562 -4.30 1.86 -9.61
N GLY A 563 -3.60 2.79 -8.98
CA GLY A 563 -3.59 4.19 -9.38
C GLY A 563 -3.12 4.36 -10.82
N TYR A 564 -2.01 3.72 -11.19
CA TYR A 564 -1.43 3.81 -12.52
C TYR A 564 -2.33 3.19 -13.60
N ILE A 565 -2.92 2.02 -13.34
CA ILE A 565 -3.83 1.39 -14.29
C ILE A 565 -5.11 2.21 -14.46
N SER A 566 -5.78 2.52 -13.36
CA SER A 566 -7.12 3.12 -13.38
C SER A 566 -7.11 4.58 -13.83
N ASN A 567 -6.12 5.36 -13.39
CA ASN A 567 -6.10 6.80 -13.65
C ASN A 567 -5.32 7.19 -14.89
N TYR A 568 -4.53 6.26 -15.44
CA TYR A 568 -3.65 6.58 -16.55
C TYR A 568 -3.75 5.55 -17.68
N LEU A 569 -3.29 4.30 -17.50
CA LEU A 569 -3.24 3.32 -18.60
C LEU A 569 -4.62 3.02 -19.22
N MET A 570 -5.67 2.90 -18.39
CA MET A 570 -7.04 2.69 -18.85
C MET A 570 -7.48 3.75 -19.87
N GLN A 571 -6.99 4.96 -19.75
CA GLN A 571 -7.52 6.11 -20.48
C GLN A 571 -6.65 6.48 -21.68
N ILE A 572 -5.32 6.41 -21.55
CA ILE A 572 -4.40 6.90 -22.57
C ILE A 572 -4.17 5.92 -23.72
N ILE A 573 -4.26 4.59 -23.49
CA ILE A 573 -3.80 3.59 -24.46
C ILE A 573 -4.48 3.78 -25.83
N PRO A 574 -5.81 3.95 -25.93
CA PRO A 574 -6.45 4.19 -27.21
C PRO A 574 -5.98 5.46 -27.91
N GLY A 575 -5.82 6.56 -27.16
CA GLY A 575 -5.41 7.85 -27.71
C GLY A 575 -3.97 7.86 -28.22
N ILE A 576 -3.05 7.26 -27.45
CA ILE A 576 -1.63 7.15 -27.82
C ILE A 576 -1.46 6.34 -29.11
N LEU A 577 -2.14 5.20 -29.24
CA LEU A 577 -2.02 4.35 -30.42
C LEU A 577 -2.54 5.00 -31.70
N ASN A 578 -3.56 5.87 -31.58
CA ASN A 578 -4.07 6.67 -32.69
C ASN A 578 -3.13 7.84 -33.02
N GLY A 579 -2.32 8.28 -32.06
CA GLY A 579 -1.34 9.35 -32.20
C GLY A 579 0.01 8.94 -32.81
N ILE A 580 0.22 7.66 -33.13
CA ILE A 580 1.48 7.16 -33.74
C ILE A 580 1.61 7.64 -35.19
N ASP A 581 0.67 7.25 -36.05
CA ASP A 581 0.75 7.53 -37.49
C ASP A 581 0.83 9.04 -37.81
N PRO A 582 0.05 9.93 -37.13
CA PRO A 582 0.21 11.37 -37.29
C PRO A 582 1.62 11.88 -36.97
N ALA A 583 2.26 11.35 -35.93
CA ALA A 583 3.60 11.78 -35.52
C ALA A 583 4.68 11.43 -36.56
N PHE A 584 4.54 10.30 -37.27
CA PHE A 584 5.45 9.95 -38.37
C PHE A 584 5.21 10.80 -39.62
N ARG A 585 3.94 11.08 -39.96
CA ARG A 585 3.58 11.97 -41.08
C ARG A 585 4.13 13.38 -40.89
N GLU A 586 4.06 13.93 -39.68
CA GLU A 586 4.61 15.25 -39.36
C GLU A 586 6.14 15.30 -39.56
N LYS A 587 6.82 14.18 -39.37
CA LYS A 587 8.28 14.04 -39.59
C LYS A 587 8.64 13.63 -41.03
N GLY A 588 7.66 13.53 -41.94
CA GLY A 588 7.87 13.17 -43.35
C GLY A 588 8.34 11.72 -43.57
N LEU A 589 8.01 10.80 -42.66
CA LEU A 589 8.37 9.38 -42.74
C LEU A 589 7.15 8.53 -43.10
N ASP A 590 7.01 8.17 -44.38
CA ASP A 590 5.88 7.36 -44.88
C ASP A 590 6.09 5.85 -44.71
N ARG A 591 7.33 5.40 -44.43
CA ARG A 591 7.67 3.99 -44.16
C ARG A 591 8.45 3.89 -42.87
N TYR A 592 7.89 3.20 -41.89
CA TYR A 592 8.52 2.97 -40.59
C TYR A 592 8.14 1.59 -40.06
N ILE A 593 8.94 1.08 -39.12
CA ILE A 593 8.65 -0.14 -38.38
C ILE A 593 8.45 0.28 -36.93
N CYS A 594 7.20 0.43 -36.53
CA CYS A 594 6.80 0.78 -35.17
C CYS A 594 5.66 -0.14 -34.73
N PRO A 595 5.88 -1.04 -33.75
CA PRO A 595 4.79 -1.85 -33.21
C PRO A 595 3.69 -0.95 -32.64
N ARG A 596 2.41 -1.25 -32.92
CA ARG A 596 1.27 -0.57 -32.28
C ARG A 596 1.09 -1.07 -30.84
N LYS A 597 2.12 -0.89 -30.03
CA LYS A 597 2.17 -1.23 -28.61
C LYS A 597 2.87 -0.13 -27.84
N LEU A 598 2.38 0.13 -26.63
CA LEU A 598 3.03 0.98 -25.64
C LEU A 598 3.95 0.13 -24.76
N TYR A 599 5.25 0.42 -24.80
CA TYR A 599 6.24 -0.24 -23.94
C TYR A 599 6.41 0.55 -22.64
N ILE A 600 6.04 -0.09 -21.53
CA ILE A 600 6.23 0.48 -20.19
C ILE A 600 7.48 -0.15 -19.59
N VAL A 601 8.49 0.67 -19.32
CA VAL A 601 9.82 0.23 -18.87
C VAL A 601 9.93 0.29 -17.36
N LEU A 602 10.42 -0.80 -16.76
CA LEU A 602 10.56 -1.01 -15.32
C LEU A 602 11.99 -1.46 -14.98
N PRO A 603 12.96 -0.54 -14.78
CA PRO A 603 14.28 -0.91 -14.28
C PRO A 603 14.19 -1.35 -12.81
N LYS A 604 14.88 -2.46 -12.48
CA LYS A 604 14.92 -3.01 -11.12
C LYS A 604 15.44 -2.00 -10.08
N SER A 605 16.39 -1.15 -10.47
CA SER A 605 16.96 -0.13 -9.59
C SER A 605 16.02 1.06 -9.29
N CYS A 606 14.86 1.17 -9.94
CA CYS A 606 14.00 2.36 -9.95
C CYS A 606 14.66 3.63 -10.51
N ASN A 607 15.84 3.54 -11.13
CA ASN A 607 16.53 4.67 -11.73
C ASN A 607 15.85 5.09 -13.04
N VAL A 608 14.90 6.02 -12.93
CA VAL A 608 14.07 6.51 -14.05
C VAL A 608 14.29 8.00 -14.32
N VAL A 609 15.56 8.40 -14.42
CA VAL A 609 15.94 9.80 -14.69
C VAL A 609 15.73 10.14 -16.16
N GLY A 610 14.97 11.21 -16.43
CA GLY A 610 14.76 11.69 -17.79
C GLY A 610 13.84 10.80 -18.62
N ASP A 611 14.08 10.72 -19.92
CA ASP A 611 13.28 9.94 -20.89
C ASP A 611 13.97 8.58 -21.19
N LEU A 612 13.43 7.76 -22.10
CA LEU A 612 14.03 6.46 -22.45
C LEU A 612 15.29 6.56 -23.34
N THR A 613 15.84 7.76 -23.55
CA THR A 613 17.06 7.92 -24.34
C THR A 613 18.22 7.26 -23.61
N ASP A 614 18.94 6.41 -24.34
CA ASP A 614 20.18 5.80 -23.88
C ASP A 614 21.35 6.47 -24.60
N LYS A 615 22.55 6.43 -24.02
CA LYS A 615 23.73 7.18 -24.48
C LYS A 615 24.16 6.83 -25.91
N GLU A 616 23.78 5.67 -26.44
CA GLU A 616 24.31 5.20 -27.73
C GLU A 616 23.28 4.68 -28.75
N ARG A 617 22.28 3.88 -28.34
CA ARG A 617 21.41 3.15 -29.30
C ARG A 617 19.95 3.56 -29.37
N ILE A 618 19.39 4.15 -28.31
CA ILE A 618 18.00 4.63 -28.28
C ILE A 618 18.02 6.16 -28.26
N LYS A 619 17.37 6.79 -29.23
CA LYS A 619 17.25 8.24 -29.33
C LYS A 619 15.79 8.65 -29.39
N PHE A 620 15.42 9.70 -28.67
CA PHE A 620 14.12 10.33 -28.83
C PHE A 620 13.90 10.77 -30.29
N PHE A 621 12.74 10.46 -30.86
CA PHE A 621 12.38 10.77 -32.24
C PHE A 621 11.26 11.82 -32.32
N SER A 622 10.15 11.57 -31.65
CA SER A 622 8.98 12.45 -31.62
C SER A 622 8.09 12.09 -30.42
N SER A 623 6.97 12.77 -30.26
CA SER A 623 5.90 12.39 -29.34
C SER A 623 4.66 11.97 -30.11
N THR A 624 3.82 11.10 -29.54
CA THR A 624 2.48 10.87 -30.06
C THR A 624 1.64 12.15 -29.99
N SER A 625 0.59 12.24 -30.80
CA SER A 625 -0.39 13.33 -30.66
C SER A 625 -0.97 13.39 -29.25
N SER A 626 -1.21 14.60 -28.76
CA SER A 626 -1.80 14.84 -27.44
C SER A 626 -3.21 14.26 -27.34
N THR A 627 -3.42 13.46 -26.31
CA THR A 627 -4.73 12.97 -25.88
C THR A 627 -5.18 13.77 -24.67
N TYR A 628 -6.42 14.23 -24.65
CA TYR A 628 -6.98 15.01 -23.54
C TYR A 628 -7.94 14.12 -22.76
N LEU A 629 -7.54 13.77 -21.55
CA LEU A 629 -8.36 13.01 -20.61
C LEU A 629 -8.74 14.01 -19.52
N PHE A 630 -10.03 14.11 -19.19
CA PHE A 630 -10.61 15.08 -18.23
C PHE A 630 -10.69 16.53 -18.75
N GLY A 631 -11.75 16.84 -19.51
CA GLY A 631 -12.16 18.21 -19.78
C GLY A 631 -11.04 19.16 -20.27
N ASN A 632 -10.54 18.93 -21.49
CA ASN A 632 -9.74 19.86 -22.32
C ASN A 632 -8.47 20.54 -21.74
N LYS A 633 -8.03 20.30 -20.49
CA LYS A 633 -6.94 21.11 -19.90
C LYS A 633 -5.57 20.45 -19.84
N ARG A 634 -5.48 19.11 -19.82
CA ARG A 634 -4.17 18.41 -19.72
C ARG A 634 -3.89 17.49 -20.91
N PRO A 635 -2.87 17.79 -21.74
CA PRO A 635 -2.43 16.89 -22.80
C PRO A 635 -1.62 15.72 -22.22
N PHE A 636 -1.88 14.52 -22.73
CA PHE A 636 -1.12 13.31 -22.49
C PHE A 636 -0.52 12.83 -23.81
N TYR A 637 0.78 12.54 -23.83
CA TYR A 637 1.48 11.97 -24.97
C TYR A 637 2.58 11.05 -24.47
N CYS A 638 3.04 10.14 -25.33
CA CYS A 638 4.20 9.29 -25.04
C CYS A 638 5.32 9.56 -26.03
N GLY A 639 6.55 9.32 -25.57
CA GLY A 639 7.74 9.42 -26.40
C GLY A 639 7.76 8.29 -27.44
N ILE A 640 8.09 8.65 -28.67
CA ILE A 640 8.45 7.74 -29.74
C ILE A 640 9.98 7.76 -29.82
N TYR A 641 10.58 6.58 -29.74
CA TYR A 641 12.03 6.42 -29.73
C TYR A 641 12.47 5.65 -30.95
N LYS A 642 13.62 6.06 -31.49
CA LYS A 642 14.34 5.39 -32.56
C LYS A 642 15.47 4.57 -31.94
N MET A 643 15.44 3.27 -32.18
CA MET A 643 16.50 2.34 -31.81
C MET A 643 17.28 1.91 -33.05
N THR A 644 18.60 1.96 -32.95
CA THR A 644 19.50 1.50 -34.01
C THR A 644 20.02 0.12 -33.65
N SER A 645 19.73 -0.88 -34.48
CA SER A 645 20.17 -2.26 -34.30
C SER A 645 21.07 -2.68 -35.46
N THR A 646 22.17 -3.36 -35.12
CA THR A 646 23.14 -3.93 -36.06
C THR A 646 22.91 -5.44 -36.16
N ILE A 647 21.90 -5.85 -36.93
CA ILE A 647 21.64 -7.26 -37.22
C ILE A 647 22.34 -7.60 -38.54
N ALA A 648 23.17 -8.64 -38.55
CA ALA A 648 23.83 -9.16 -39.75
C ALA A 648 24.55 -8.10 -40.60
N SER A 649 25.24 -7.15 -39.94
CA SER A 649 25.99 -6.05 -40.59
C SER A 649 25.14 -5.04 -41.38
N VAL A 650 23.80 -5.09 -41.25
CA VAL A 650 22.88 -4.08 -41.80
C VAL A 650 22.32 -3.23 -40.66
N VAL A 651 22.50 -1.92 -40.76
CA VAL A 651 21.94 -0.97 -39.79
C VAL A 651 20.43 -0.86 -40.05
N LYS A 652 19.61 -1.40 -39.15
CA LYS A 652 18.15 -1.28 -39.21
C LYS A 652 17.66 -0.37 -38.09
N ASN A 653 16.83 0.59 -38.48
CA ASN A 653 16.17 1.50 -37.55
C ASN A 653 14.82 0.92 -37.19
N PHE A 654 14.58 0.76 -35.90
CA PHE A 654 13.29 0.38 -35.34
C PHE A 654 12.75 1.52 -34.51
N TYR A 655 11.43 1.66 -34.49
CA TYR A 655 10.76 2.65 -33.68
C TYR A 655 9.87 1.96 -32.66
N PHE A 656 9.70 2.57 -31.50
CA PHE A 656 8.75 2.09 -30.50
C PHE A 656 8.21 3.27 -29.70
N VAL A 657 7.00 3.11 -29.18
CA VAL A 657 6.39 4.06 -28.24
C VAL A 657 6.66 3.55 -26.83
N GLY A 658 7.22 4.37 -25.97
CA GLY A 658 7.49 3.92 -24.60
C GLY A 658 7.59 5.02 -23.57
N GLN A 659 7.62 4.60 -22.32
CA GLN A 659 7.88 5.45 -21.16
C GLN A 659 8.26 4.60 -19.94
N PHE A 660 8.78 5.24 -18.90
CA PHE A 660 8.96 4.59 -17.61
C PHE A 660 7.65 4.41 -16.86
N ALA A 661 7.54 3.32 -16.10
CA ALA A 661 6.57 3.18 -15.03
C ALA A 661 6.82 4.21 -13.91
N PRO A 662 5.84 4.51 -13.03
CA PRO A 662 5.99 5.48 -11.96
C PRO A 662 6.87 5.00 -10.78
N LEU A 663 7.98 4.32 -11.07
CA LEU A 663 8.90 3.72 -10.10
C LEU A 663 9.77 4.75 -9.37
N TYR A 664 9.93 5.96 -9.92
CA TYR A 664 10.69 7.03 -9.26
C TYR A 664 10.21 7.31 -7.84
N LEU A 665 8.93 7.05 -7.57
CA LEU A 665 8.36 7.16 -6.24
C LEU A 665 9.16 6.37 -5.20
N PHE A 666 9.57 5.14 -5.50
CA PHE A 666 10.32 4.34 -4.56
C PHE A 666 11.71 4.90 -4.29
N GLN A 667 12.35 5.49 -5.30
CA GLN A 667 13.63 6.19 -5.15
C GLN A 667 13.46 7.43 -4.23
N GLU A 668 12.40 8.23 -4.45
CA GLU A 668 12.10 9.39 -3.59
C GLU A 668 11.77 9.00 -2.14
N MET A 669 11.10 7.87 -1.95
CA MET A 669 10.83 7.31 -0.62
C MET A 669 12.11 6.78 0.05
N LYS A 670 13.02 6.17 -0.70
CA LYS A 670 14.32 5.72 -0.18
C LYS A 670 15.22 6.90 0.20
N ASP A 671 15.21 7.96 -0.61
CA ASP A 671 16.06 9.14 -0.40
C ASP A 671 15.56 10.03 0.75
N SER A 672 14.29 9.91 1.12
CA SER A 672 13.74 10.59 2.29
C SER A 672 14.07 9.83 3.59
N ILE A 673 14.71 10.52 4.53
CA ILE A 673 15.10 10.01 5.87
C ILE A 673 13.90 9.51 6.68
N MET A 674 12.67 9.84 6.25
CA MET A 674 11.43 9.54 6.95
C MET A 674 10.95 8.08 6.78
N TYR A 675 11.60 7.24 5.98
CA TYR A 675 11.09 5.89 5.66
C TYR A 675 12.15 4.78 5.82
N GLN A 676 11.68 3.59 6.18
CA GLN A 676 12.49 2.36 6.28
C GLN A 676 12.64 1.65 4.93
N LEU A 677 12.65 2.38 3.81
CA LEU A 677 12.85 1.78 2.50
C LEU A 677 14.35 1.78 2.16
N ASN A 678 14.99 0.62 2.26
CA ASN A 678 16.36 0.41 1.79
C ASN A 678 16.37 -0.12 0.35
N SER A 679 17.55 -0.26 -0.25
CA SER A 679 17.69 -0.75 -1.64
C SER A 679 17.07 -2.14 -1.86
N GLU A 680 17.24 -3.05 -0.91
CA GLU A 680 16.74 -4.43 -1.01
C GLU A 680 15.20 -4.46 -1.00
N THR A 681 14.59 -3.78 -0.03
CA THR A 681 13.14 -3.66 0.06
C THR A 681 12.56 -2.92 -1.15
N MET A 682 13.25 -1.91 -1.67
CA MET A 682 12.84 -1.21 -2.89
C MET A 682 12.78 -2.14 -4.11
N GLU A 683 13.79 -2.99 -4.29
CA GLU A 683 13.80 -3.97 -5.38
C GLU A 683 12.66 -4.98 -5.24
N ILE A 684 12.38 -5.45 -4.03
CA ILE A 684 11.25 -6.36 -3.75
C ILE A 684 9.92 -5.69 -4.08
N GLU A 685 9.69 -4.45 -3.60
CA GLU A 685 8.46 -3.70 -3.88
C GLU A 685 8.28 -3.41 -5.38
N THR A 686 9.38 -3.23 -6.11
CA THR A 686 9.37 -3.04 -7.57
C THR A 686 8.93 -4.30 -8.30
N GLU A 687 9.43 -5.46 -7.88
CA GLU A 687 9.00 -6.75 -8.42
C GLU A 687 7.53 -7.04 -8.10
N VAL A 688 7.10 -6.75 -6.88
CA VAL A 688 5.69 -6.85 -6.45
C VAL A 688 4.81 -5.94 -7.31
N PHE A 689 5.21 -4.69 -7.52
CA PHE A 689 4.51 -3.74 -8.38
C PHE A 689 4.38 -4.25 -9.83
N TYR A 690 5.47 -4.79 -10.39
CA TYR A 690 5.46 -5.37 -11.74
C TYR A 690 4.48 -6.56 -11.86
N LYS A 691 4.49 -7.49 -10.89
CA LYS A 691 3.59 -8.64 -10.86
C LYS A 691 2.12 -8.18 -10.80
N ILE A 692 1.81 -7.27 -9.89
CA ILE A 692 0.45 -6.70 -9.75
C ILE A 692 0.01 -6.01 -11.03
N LEU A 693 0.88 -5.22 -11.68
CA LEU A 693 0.56 -4.56 -12.96
C LEU A 693 0.23 -5.57 -14.06
N CYS A 694 1.03 -6.63 -14.17
CA CYS A 694 0.80 -7.69 -15.17
C CYS A 694 -0.55 -8.36 -14.93
N ASP A 695 -0.84 -8.73 -13.69
CA ASP A 695 -2.08 -9.39 -13.32
C ASP A 695 -3.29 -8.47 -13.55
N LEU A 696 -3.20 -7.21 -13.14
CA LEU A 696 -4.25 -6.23 -13.36
C LEU A 696 -4.47 -5.96 -14.85
N MET A 697 -3.43 -5.81 -15.67
CA MET A 697 -3.63 -5.60 -17.10
C MET A 697 -4.30 -6.81 -17.76
N LYS A 698 -3.88 -8.04 -17.41
CA LYS A 698 -4.48 -9.27 -17.94
C LYS A 698 -5.93 -9.44 -17.52
N ASN A 699 -6.23 -9.22 -16.24
CA ASN A 699 -7.55 -9.51 -15.68
C ASN A 699 -8.53 -8.34 -15.83
N ALA A 700 -8.09 -7.11 -15.56
CA ALA A 700 -8.94 -5.94 -15.61
C ALA A 700 -9.12 -5.36 -17.02
N LEU A 701 -8.10 -5.48 -17.86
CA LEU A 701 -8.07 -4.85 -19.18
C LEU A 701 -7.58 -5.80 -20.29
N PRO A 702 -8.14 -7.02 -20.42
CA PRO A 702 -7.62 -8.02 -21.35
C PRO A 702 -7.54 -7.52 -22.80
N LYS A 703 -8.54 -6.73 -23.22
CA LYS A 703 -8.56 -6.10 -24.57
C LYS A 703 -7.50 -5.03 -24.76
N LYS A 704 -7.03 -4.36 -23.69
CA LYS A 704 -5.96 -3.36 -23.77
C LYS A 704 -4.58 -3.95 -23.49
N ALA A 705 -4.51 -5.11 -22.84
CA ALA A 705 -3.27 -5.83 -22.56
C ALA A 705 -2.49 -6.17 -23.85
N MET A 706 -3.17 -6.47 -24.96
CA MET A 706 -2.50 -6.69 -26.26
C MET A 706 -1.73 -5.48 -26.80
N PHE A 707 -2.08 -4.27 -26.34
CA PHE A 707 -1.52 -2.99 -26.78
C PHE A 707 -0.49 -2.41 -25.82
N CYS A 708 -0.18 -3.10 -24.72
CA CYS A 708 0.74 -2.63 -23.70
C CYS A 708 1.70 -3.77 -23.34
N GLU A 709 2.99 -3.48 -23.28
CA GLU A 709 4.00 -4.46 -22.91
C GLU A 709 4.88 -3.92 -21.79
N PHE A 710 4.95 -4.66 -20.68
CA PHE A 710 5.82 -4.33 -19.56
C PHE A 710 7.22 -4.89 -19.80
N VAL A 711 8.23 -4.05 -19.65
CA VAL A 711 9.64 -4.37 -19.85
C VAL A 711 10.34 -4.25 -18.50
N TYR A 712 10.28 -5.34 -17.71
CA TYR A 712 11.01 -5.46 -16.45
C TYR A 712 12.41 -6.02 -16.72
N PHE A 713 13.44 -5.34 -16.23
CA PHE A 713 14.83 -5.77 -16.44
C PHE A 713 15.76 -5.28 -15.33
N ASP A 714 16.87 -6.00 -15.17
CA ASP A 714 17.95 -5.63 -14.25
C ASP A 714 18.92 -4.69 -14.97
N ASP A 715 18.77 -3.40 -14.72
CA ASP A 715 19.54 -2.32 -15.35
C ASP A 715 21.00 -2.25 -14.89
N SER A 716 21.39 -3.08 -13.91
CA SER A 716 22.81 -3.31 -13.58
C SER A 716 23.48 -4.34 -14.50
N LYS A 717 22.69 -5.20 -15.17
CA LYS A 717 23.19 -6.33 -15.97
C LYS A 717 22.98 -6.16 -17.47
N SER A 718 21.98 -5.40 -17.89
CA SER A 718 21.61 -5.29 -19.30
C SER A 718 21.16 -3.87 -19.63
N SER A 719 21.48 -3.40 -20.83
CA SER A 719 20.97 -2.12 -21.31
C SER A 719 19.53 -2.27 -21.81
N LEU A 720 18.74 -1.20 -21.71
CA LEU A 720 17.38 -1.17 -22.25
C LEU A 720 17.37 -1.53 -23.75
N ALA A 721 18.37 -1.06 -24.50
CA ALA A 721 18.49 -1.33 -25.93
C ALA A 721 18.65 -2.83 -26.24
N ASP A 722 19.38 -3.60 -25.43
CA ASP A 722 19.51 -5.05 -25.63
C ASP A 722 18.18 -5.77 -25.41
N ILE A 723 17.47 -5.42 -24.34
CA ILE A 723 16.18 -6.01 -24.00
C ILE A 723 15.14 -5.68 -25.08
N MET A 724 15.09 -4.42 -25.53
CA MET A 724 14.17 -3.99 -26.58
C MET A 724 14.48 -4.65 -27.93
N GLU A 725 15.76 -4.84 -28.28
CA GLU A 725 16.16 -5.54 -29.49
C GLU A 725 15.70 -7.01 -29.49
N GLN A 726 15.82 -7.71 -28.36
CA GLN A 726 15.31 -9.08 -28.22
C GLN A 726 13.78 -9.13 -28.40
N LYS A 727 13.05 -8.18 -27.81
CA LYS A 727 11.59 -8.12 -27.92
C LYS A 727 11.11 -7.81 -29.34
N ILE A 728 11.81 -6.92 -30.05
CA ILE A 728 11.45 -6.56 -31.43
C ILE A 728 11.76 -7.71 -32.40
N LYS A 729 12.82 -8.49 -32.16
CA LYS A 729 13.14 -9.71 -32.96
C LYS A 729 12.06 -10.78 -32.89
N GLN A 730 11.27 -10.81 -31.81
CA GLN A 730 10.16 -11.76 -31.63
C GLN A 730 8.88 -11.34 -32.39
N ILE A 731 8.84 -10.16 -33.00
CA ILE A 731 7.69 -9.69 -33.76
C ILE A 731 7.75 -10.33 -35.17
N PRO A 732 6.72 -11.11 -35.58
CA PRO A 732 6.72 -11.75 -36.88
C PRO A 732 6.86 -10.71 -38.00
N HIS A 733 7.79 -10.95 -38.93
CA HIS A 733 8.14 -10.04 -40.01
C HIS A 733 6.99 -9.68 -40.96
N ASP A 734 5.85 -10.37 -40.90
CA ASP A 734 4.65 -10.15 -41.74
C ASP A 734 3.63 -9.14 -41.17
N THR A 735 3.95 -8.44 -40.08
CA THR A 735 3.03 -7.42 -39.50
C THR A 735 3.36 -5.96 -39.88
N SER A 736 4.10 -5.75 -40.98
CA SER A 736 4.28 -4.40 -41.54
C SER A 736 2.99 -3.91 -42.21
N TYR A 737 2.37 -2.87 -41.66
CA TYR A 737 1.46 -1.99 -42.39
C TYR A 737 2.15 -0.65 -42.62
#